data_AF-A0A0V0SMC2-F1
#
_entry.id   AF-A0A0V0SMC2-F1
#
_cell.length_a   1.000
_cell.length_b   1.000
_cell.length_c   1.000
_cell.angle_alpha   90.00
_cell.angle_beta   90.00
_cell.angle_gamma   90.00
#
_symmetry.space_group_name_H-M   'P 1'
#
loop_
_entity.id
_entity.type
_entity.pdbx_description
1 polymer ?
#
loop_
_entity_poly.entity_id
_entity_poly.type
_entity_poly.pdbx_seq_one_letter_code
_entity_poly.pdbx_strand_id
1 'polypeptide(L)'
;MSSPVICLNDKYFKVQLNGILSAMHTLFLLYEHASGYALFSTKQFEDVGKFLPQVEGSVLDFGKFSTLVQLYAYEKFTDAAEALNNCNAISEGLMHKDLLNFLANSLPGGSESREKLGVGDPRLGQAICEQFPNVKCLQTDAVPEILRGIRYHFTSYLKKMSQQNEFITQLGLAHSFSRGKVQLNVNRVDNMIIQAVGLIDQLEKDCNKFVMRIREWYSCHFPELIKIVPDQYAYCRCVKYIGDRNNLTEEMLHDLTEIVGDEEKAVEILNASRSSMGMEISAMDLMNINHFCDCVINMLDYRKQMQNYLNDRMECCAPNLAVVVGDQIGARLISQAGSLSNLAKYPASTIQILGAEKALFRALKKKGNTPKYGLLFHSPFISRASSKNKGKISRFLANKCAIASRLDYFSDIPVNTFGNYLKSQIEERLKLFDSGEIPRKNIEVMHEAVSEAKLQEHTALKHLKKQLKAEKKAKAAIIASCEESFNNGTQDSISMENDFLEDANFEQIDVSGETKKKKKKSRNSMESMEIDEMKNGIPFHTEDDAITTFLLKMALLLRPSHLNSSNWVCILYAIFDIGFSATVGYLCYKFFNGLIPTRERTFYCEDASISKPFMENTVSVKMLLCVSIGLPLMLCLLHELVAFSKLENANRLQWRMISSEGLRKVCINFTRIVVKYLFGFLLTIVLMLVGKSWFGVLRPHFLAVCKPGIDWHRCEGVALSLQNCTQTDMHALLSARHSFPSGHASAAIYSVTFLLFYLLSLRARKSVNLNNFDRISLSLYALWCVFVCVSRVTDCWHHVTDVVGGSAMGFAVAWLIFNRYEISTFVN
;
A
#
# COMPACT_ATOMS: atom_id res chain seq x y z
N MET A 1 37.44 -30.65 -2.12
CA MET A 1 37.18 -30.87 -0.67
C MET A 1 35.81 -30.30 -0.35
N SER A 2 35.02 -30.98 0.49
CA SER A 2 33.67 -30.55 0.86
C SER A 2 33.70 -29.40 1.86
N SER A 3 32.96 -28.33 1.59
CA SER A 3 32.75 -27.23 2.53
C SER A 3 31.79 -27.65 3.66
N PRO A 4 32.05 -27.27 4.92
CA PRO A 4 31.20 -27.64 6.06
C PRO A 4 29.95 -26.76 6.13
N VAL A 5 29.03 -26.93 5.18
CA VAL A 5 27.74 -26.21 5.16
C VAL A 5 26.73 -27.00 6.01
N ILE A 6 26.70 -26.75 7.31
CA ILE A 6 26.02 -27.62 8.30
C ILE A 6 24.51 -27.36 8.37
N CYS A 7 23.73 -28.39 8.70
CA CYS A 7 22.28 -28.29 8.86
C CYS A 7 21.90 -27.98 10.32
N LEU A 8 21.16 -26.89 10.53
CA LEU A 8 20.64 -26.44 11.83
C LEU A 8 19.53 -27.34 12.35
N ASN A 9 19.50 -27.70 13.64
CA ASN A 9 18.28 -28.22 14.29
C ASN A 9 18.14 -27.98 15.82
N ASP A 10 19.20 -27.58 16.55
CA ASP A 10 19.16 -27.37 18.01
C ASP A 10 19.23 -25.90 18.43
N LYS A 11 18.76 -25.60 19.66
CA LYS A 11 18.74 -24.24 20.26
C LYS A 11 20.14 -23.65 20.50
N TYR A 12 21.15 -24.49 20.72
CA TYR A 12 22.55 -24.08 20.87
C TYR A 12 23.40 -24.79 19.82
N PHE A 13 24.01 -24.04 18.91
CA PHE A 13 24.83 -24.60 17.85
C PHE A 13 26.30 -24.23 18.05
N LYS A 14 27.08 -25.17 18.62
CA LYS A 14 28.54 -25.07 18.79
C LYS A 14 29.21 -26.09 17.88
N VAL A 15 30.03 -25.64 16.93
CA VAL A 15 30.74 -26.54 16.01
C VAL A 15 31.87 -27.24 16.77
N GLN A 16 31.71 -28.55 17.03
CA GLN A 16 32.79 -29.38 17.57
C GLN A 16 33.87 -29.60 16.50
N LEU A 17 34.82 -28.66 16.43
CA LEU A 17 36.10 -28.87 15.76
C LEU A 17 36.96 -29.81 16.62
N ASN A 18 37.42 -30.92 16.04
CA ASN A 18 38.30 -31.86 16.73
C ASN A 18 39.54 -31.15 17.29
N GLY A 19 39.95 -31.50 18.51
CA GLY A 19 40.87 -30.73 19.37
C GLY A 19 42.28 -30.41 18.83
N ILE A 20 42.63 -30.89 17.64
CA ILE A 20 43.88 -30.56 16.94
C ILE A 20 43.82 -29.15 16.32
N LEU A 21 42.63 -28.62 15.99
CA LEU A 21 42.49 -27.28 15.38
C LEU A 21 42.58 -26.09 16.36
N SER A 22 42.54 -26.33 17.68
CA SER A 22 42.51 -25.25 18.68
C SER A 22 43.74 -24.35 18.66
N ALA A 23 44.86 -24.79 18.06
CA ALA A 23 46.11 -24.04 17.98
C ALA A 23 46.21 -23.07 16.78
N MET A 24 45.22 -23.03 15.87
CA MET A 24 45.30 -22.24 14.62
C MET A 24 44.42 -20.99 14.56
N HIS A 25 43.55 -20.75 15.55
CA HIS A 25 42.62 -19.61 15.55
C HIS A 25 43.22 -18.42 16.32
N THR A 26 43.28 -17.25 15.68
CA THR A 26 44.02 -16.08 16.20
C THR A 26 43.16 -14.91 16.65
N LEU A 27 41.88 -14.90 16.28
CA LEU A 27 40.91 -13.84 16.54
C LEU A 27 39.48 -14.40 16.44
N PHE A 28 38.63 -14.07 17.41
CA PHE A 28 37.18 -14.22 17.31
C PHE A 28 36.54 -12.89 16.92
N LEU A 29 35.34 -12.92 16.32
CA LEU A 29 34.58 -11.75 15.90
C LEU A 29 33.12 -11.90 16.36
N LEU A 30 32.64 -10.95 17.16
CA LEU A 30 31.24 -10.83 17.51
C LEU A 30 30.51 -10.08 16.39
N TYR A 31 29.49 -10.71 15.80
CA TYR A 31 28.58 -10.08 14.84
C TYR A 31 27.15 -10.07 15.40
N GLU A 32 26.54 -8.90 15.33
CA GLU A 32 25.25 -8.57 15.92
C GLU A 32 24.21 -8.47 14.81
N HIS A 33 23.15 -9.27 14.87
CA HIS A 33 22.12 -9.29 13.83
C HIS A 33 20.70 -9.27 14.41
N ALA A 34 19.73 -8.80 13.61
CA ALA A 34 18.32 -8.73 14.02
C ALA A 34 17.70 -10.08 14.41
N SER A 35 18.31 -11.19 13.99
CA SER A 35 17.89 -12.55 14.34
C SER A 35 18.60 -13.17 15.54
N GLY A 36 19.69 -12.56 16.04
CA GLY A 36 20.53 -13.14 17.10
C GLY A 36 22.01 -12.74 17.01
N TYR A 37 22.82 -13.34 17.89
CA TYR A 37 24.26 -13.13 17.93
C TYR A 37 25.01 -14.25 17.19
N ALA A 38 26.05 -13.88 16.45
CA ALA A 38 26.96 -14.81 15.79
C ALA A 38 28.40 -14.57 16.26
N LEU A 39 29.12 -15.65 16.55
CA LEU A 39 30.56 -15.62 16.83
C LEU A 39 31.27 -16.32 15.67
N PHE A 40 32.12 -15.58 14.98
CA PHE A 40 32.98 -16.10 13.93
C PHE A 40 34.41 -16.26 14.47
N SER A 41 35.15 -17.24 13.97
CA SER A 41 36.60 -17.33 14.16
C SER A 41 37.31 -17.05 12.84
N THR A 42 38.49 -16.43 12.91
CA THR A 42 39.32 -16.18 11.72
C THR A 42 40.59 -17.00 11.75
N LYS A 43 41.05 -17.33 10.55
CA LYS A 43 42.47 -17.57 10.25
C LYS A 43 43.11 -16.22 9.91
N GLN A 44 44.44 -16.15 9.96
CA GLN A 44 45.20 -14.91 9.84
C GLN A 44 44.78 -14.06 8.62
N PHE A 45 44.64 -12.76 8.82
CA PHE A 45 44.23 -11.78 7.80
C PHE A 45 45.38 -10.77 7.57
N GLU A 46 45.53 -10.26 6.36
CA GLU A 46 46.60 -9.33 5.99
C GLU A 46 46.27 -7.87 6.35
N ASP A 47 46.62 -7.45 7.57
CA ASP A 47 46.44 -6.06 8.03
C ASP A 47 47.14 -5.01 7.12
N VAL A 48 48.32 -5.36 6.60
CA VAL A 48 49.15 -4.48 5.75
C VAL A 48 48.58 -4.38 4.33
N GLY A 49 48.02 -5.48 3.81
CA GLY A 49 47.52 -5.59 2.43
C GLY A 49 46.10 -5.06 2.21
N LYS A 50 45.40 -4.62 3.26
CA LYS A 50 43.94 -4.38 3.24
C LYS A 50 43.40 -3.38 2.20
N PHE A 51 44.25 -2.49 1.68
CA PHE A 51 43.89 -1.54 0.62
C PHE A 51 44.22 -2.02 -0.80
N LEU A 52 44.73 -3.24 -0.96
CA LEU A 52 45.01 -3.84 -2.27
C LEU A 52 43.69 -4.35 -2.90
N PRO A 53 43.41 -4.07 -4.18
CA PRO A 53 42.17 -4.51 -4.83
C PRO A 53 42.05 -6.03 -4.93
N GLN A 54 43.18 -6.76 -4.85
CA GLN A 54 43.21 -8.22 -4.73
C GLN A 54 42.59 -8.71 -3.41
N VAL A 55 42.81 -7.99 -2.31
CA VAL A 55 42.26 -8.30 -0.97
C VAL A 55 40.79 -7.91 -0.92
N GLU A 56 40.40 -6.74 -1.42
CA GLU A 56 38.97 -6.37 -1.55
C GLU A 56 38.18 -7.39 -2.40
N GLY A 57 38.73 -7.77 -3.56
CA GLY A 57 38.16 -8.82 -4.43
C GLY A 57 38.11 -10.22 -3.80
N SER A 58 38.86 -10.46 -2.71
CA SER A 58 38.78 -11.69 -1.91
C SER A 58 37.70 -11.67 -0.83
N VAL A 59 37.32 -10.48 -0.35
CA VAL A 59 36.21 -10.29 0.60
C VAL A 59 34.86 -10.36 -0.13
N LEU A 60 34.79 -9.85 -1.37
CA LEU A 60 33.58 -9.92 -2.19
C LEU A 60 33.24 -11.35 -2.65
N ASP A 61 34.22 -12.25 -2.77
CA ASP A 61 34.02 -13.64 -3.17
C ASP A 61 33.81 -14.55 -1.95
N PHE A 62 32.57 -15.05 -1.77
CA PHE A 62 32.22 -15.97 -0.69
C PHE A 62 33.11 -17.23 -0.64
N GLY A 63 33.54 -17.73 -1.81
CA GLY A 63 34.38 -18.91 -1.92
C GLY A 63 35.78 -18.72 -1.32
N LYS A 64 36.30 -17.49 -1.35
CA LYS A 64 37.56 -17.12 -0.67
C LYS A 64 37.27 -16.72 0.78
N PHE A 65 36.31 -15.82 1.00
CA PHE A 65 36.00 -15.27 2.32
C PHE A 65 35.67 -16.35 3.37
N SER A 66 34.88 -17.37 3.00
CA SER A 66 34.51 -18.49 3.89
C SER A 66 35.66 -19.45 4.26
N THR A 67 36.84 -19.33 3.62
CA THR A 67 38.04 -20.07 4.04
C THR A 67 38.80 -19.37 5.17
N LEU A 68 38.79 -18.02 5.15
CA LEU A 68 39.39 -17.13 6.15
C LEU A 68 38.51 -17.00 7.40
N VAL A 69 37.20 -16.84 7.20
CA VAL A 69 36.21 -16.56 8.26
C VAL A 69 35.20 -17.69 8.36
N GLN A 70 35.11 -18.31 9.54
CA GLN A 70 34.28 -19.49 9.77
C GLN A 70 33.32 -19.25 10.94
N LEU A 71 32.05 -19.60 10.79
CA LEU A 71 31.05 -19.50 11.87
C LEU A 71 31.37 -20.52 12.96
N TYR A 72 31.57 -20.05 14.20
CA TYR A 72 31.94 -20.88 15.34
C TYR A 72 30.73 -21.21 16.22
N ALA A 73 29.92 -20.19 16.54
CA ALA A 73 28.68 -20.31 17.30
C ALA A 73 27.62 -19.32 16.81
N TYR A 74 26.34 -19.67 16.97
CA TYR A 74 25.20 -18.81 16.66
C TYR A 74 24.07 -19.06 17.67
N GLU A 75 23.54 -17.98 18.25
CA GLU A 75 22.39 -18.01 19.17
C GLU A 75 21.29 -17.07 18.64
N LYS A 76 20.16 -17.66 18.26
CA LYS A 76 18.98 -16.94 17.75
C LYS A 76 18.17 -16.38 18.92
N PHE A 77 17.70 -15.14 18.83
CA PHE A 77 16.71 -14.61 19.78
C PHE A 77 15.45 -15.48 19.80
N THR A 78 14.88 -15.69 21.00
CA THR A 78 13.68 -16.52 21.15
C THR A 78 12.45 -15.79 20.60
N ASP A 79 12.25 -14.57 21.10
CA ASP A 79 11.12 -13.68 20.82
C ASP A 79 11.56 -12.27 20.33
N ALA A 80 10.62 -11.52 19.74
CA ALA A 80 10.78 -10.17 19.23
C ALA A 80 10.95 -9.09 20.33
N ALA A 81 10.37 -9.25 21.52
CA ALA A 81 10.60 -8.36 22.65
C ALA A 81 12.01 -8.58 23.24
N GLU A 82 12.49 -9.82 23.30
CA GLU A 82 13.90 -10.09 23.61
C GLU A 82 14.84 -9.47 22.56
N ALA A 83 14.53 -9.62 21.27
CA ALA A 83 15.32 -8.99 20.21
C ALA A 83 15.33 -7.44 20.32
N LEU A 84 14.19 -6.82 20.66
CA LEU A 84 14.07 -5.38 20.92
C LEU A 84 14.91 -4.94 22.13
N ASN A 85 14.85 -5.69 23.23
CA ASN A 85 15.59 -5.36 24.46
C ASN A 85 17.10 -5.58 24.32
N ASN A 86 17.53 -6.62 23.58
CA ASN A 86 18.92 -6.76 23.15
C ASN A 86 19.33 -5.57 22.23
N CYS A 87 18.51 -5.19 21.26
CA CYS A 87 18.78 -4.06 20.35
C CYS A 87 18.89 -2.70 21.05
N ASN A 88 18.02 -2.42 22.03
CA ASN A 88 18.13 -1.23 22.89
C ASN A 88 19.45 -1.22 23.68
N ALA A 89 19.80 -2.33 24.32
CA ALA A 89 21.04 -2.45 25.09
C ALA A 89 22.29 -2.25 24.21
N ILE A 90 22.34 -2.87 23.03
CA ILE A 90 23.41 -2.65 22.03
C ILE A 90 23.50 -1.17 21.64
N SER A 91 22.36 -0.54 21.33
CA SER A 91 22.29 0.89 20.95
C SER A 91 22.77 1.84 22.05
N GLU A 92 22.83 1.38 23.30
CA GLU A 92 23.31 2.14 24.46
C GLU A 92 24.75 1.73 24.87
N GLY A 93 25.32 0.70 24.24
CA GLY A 93 26.64 0.13 24.55
C GLY A 93 26.65 -0.83 25.75
N LEU A 94 25.48 -1.30 26.17
CA LEU A 94 25.28 -2.14 27.36
C LEU A 94 25.17 -3.63 26.99
N MET A 95 25.83 -4.50 27.76
CA MET A 95 25.81 -5.94 27.53
C MET A 95 24.55 -6.59 28.15
N HIS A 96 23.64 -7.09 27.31
CA HIS A 96 22.39 -7.72 27.76
C HIS A 96 22.62 -9.12 28.40
N LYS A 97 21.60 -9.62 29.11
CA LYS A 97 21.60 -10.94 29.79
C LYS A 97 22.00 -12.08 28.83
N ASP A 98 21.50 -12.04 27.60
CA ASP A 98 21.62 -13.15 26.66
C ASP A 98 22.98 -13.13 25.96
N LEU A 99 23.50 -11.94 25.61
CA LEU A 99 24.88 -11.77 25.14
C LEU A 99 25.92 -12.24 26.16
N LEU A 100 25.67 -12.03 27.46
CA LEU A 100 26.50 -12.57 28.54
C LEU A 100 26.56 -14.10 28.48
N ASN A 101 25.41 -14.75 28.38
CA ASN A 101 25.31 -16.21 28.30
C ASN A 101 25.98 -16.74 27.02
N PHE A 102 25.72 -16.09 25.87
CA PHE A 102 26.29 -16.46 24.57
C PHE A 102 27.83 -16.46 24.60
N LEU A 103 28.44 -15.38 25.10
CA LEU A 103 29.90 -15.27 25.20
C LEU A 103 30.48 -16.27 26.21
N ALA A 104 29.85 -16.43 27.38
CA ALA A 104 30.28 -17.38 28.41
C ALA A 104 30.23 -18.85 27.93
N ASN A 105 29.25 -19.21 27.09
CA ASN A 105 29.12 -20.56 26.51
C ASN A 105 30.03 -20.77 25.30
N SER A 106 30.39 -19.71 24.57
CA SER A 106 31.10 -19.80 23.29
C SER A 106 32.61 -19.75 23.45
N LEU A 107 33.14 -18.81 24.24
CA LEU A 107 34.59 -18.56 24.37
C LEU A 107 35.33 -19.73 25.07
N PRO A 108 36.49 -20.18 24.56
CA PRO A 108 37.35 -21.14 25.24
C PRO A 108 37.83 -20.64 26.62
N GLY A 109 37.52 -21.38 27.68
CA GLY A 109 37.89 -21.05 29.07
C GLY A 109 39.37 -21.25 29.44
N GLY A 110 40.31 -20.92 28.56
CA GLY A 110 41.75 -21.06 28.80
C GLY A 110 42.29 -20.02 29.78
N SER A 111 42.95 -20.46 30.86
CA SER A 111 43.46 -19.58 31.92
C SER A 111 44.76 -18.84 31.59
N GLU A 112 45.46 -19.22 30.52
CA GLU A 112 46.84 -18.75 30.25
C GLU A 112 46.99 -17.85 29.00
N SER A 113 45.97 -17.77 28.14
CA SER A 113 46.00 -16.95 26.92
C SER A 113 44.86 -15.93 26.88
N ARG A 114 45.19 -14.64 26.80
CA ARG A 114 44.19 -13.58 26.58
C ARG A 114 43.63 -13.67 25.16
N GLU A 115 42.40 -14.12 25.03
CA GLU A 115 41.72 -14.23 23.74
C GLU A 115 41.47 -12.84 23.12
N LYS A 116 41.55 -12.75 21.79
CA LYS A 116 41.25 -11.54 21.03
C LYS A 116 39.81 -11.63 20.50
N LEU A 117 38.98 -10.64 20.83
CA LEU A 117 37.60 -10.54 20.34
C LEU A 117 37.41 -9.23 19.57
N GLY A 118 37.22 -9.29 18.26
CA GLY A 118 36.81 -8.13 17.47
C GLY A 118 35.34 -7.80 17.70
N VAL A 119 35.03 -6.53 17.98
CA VAL A 119 33.69 -6.01 18.26
C VAL A 119 33.46 -4.76 17.38
N GLY A 120 32.23 -4.53 16.94
CA GLY A 120 31.90 -3.38 16.08
C GLY A 120 31.89 -2.03 16.80
N ASP A 121 31.31 -1.97 18.01
CA ASP A 121 31.16 -0.76 18.82
C ASP A 121 32.20 -0.70 19.97
N PRO A 122 32.84 0.46 20.25
CA PRO A 122 33.87 0.55 21.28
C PRO A 122 33.31 0.51 22.71
N ARG A 123 32.08 0.99 22.93
CA ARG A 123 31.40 0.99 24.24
C ARG A 123 30.99 -0.43 24.60
N LEU A 124 30.43 -1.17 23.65
CA LEU A 124 30.14 -2.59 23.83
C LEU A 124 31.43 -3.39 24.10
N GLY A 125 32.53 -3.08 23.40
CA GLY A 125 33.84 -3.66 23.68
C GLY A 125 34.36 -3.36 25.11
N GLN A 126 34.12 -2.15 25.63
CA GLN A 126 34.43 -1.82 27.03
C GLN A 126 33.55 -2.60 28.01
N ALA A 127 32.23 -2.66 27.78
CA ALA A 127 31.29 -3.40 28.62
C ALA A 127 31.58 -4.91 28.65
N ILE A 128 32.05 -5.50 27.55
CA ILE A 128 32.52 -6.89 27.49
C ILE A 128 33.80 -7.06 28.33
N CYS A 129 34.80 -6.18 28.18
CA CYS A 129 36.04 -6.23 28.97
C CYS A 129 35.79 -6.09 30.49
N GLU A 130 34.79 -5.31 30.92
CA GLU A 130 34.41 -5.19 32.34
C GLU A 130 33.87 -6.50 32.94
N GLN A 131 33.21 -7.33 32.13
CA GLN A 131 32.60 -8.60 32.58
C GLN A 131 33.53 -9.81 32.35
N PHE A 132 34.39 -9.75 31.33
CA PHE A 132 35.31 -10.81 30.92
C PHE A 132 36.77 -10.31 30.87
N PRO A 133 37.47 -10.13 32.01
CA PRO A 133 38.81 -9.55 32.06
C PRO A 133 39.91 -10.39 31.38
N ASN A 134 39.60 -11.64 31.01
CA ASN A 134 40.51 -12.50 30.24
C ASN A 134 40.46 -12.21 28.72
N VAL A 135 39.43 -11.51 28.25
CA VAL A 135 39.22 -11.17 26.83
C VAL A 135 39.81 -9.80 26.54
N LYS A 136 40.61 -9.68 25.47
CA LYS A 136 41.00 -8.39 24.91
C LYS A 136 40.10 -8.05 23.73
N CYS A 137 39.15 -7.14 23.93
CA CYS A 137 38.40 -6.59 22.80
C CYS A 137 39.31 -5.77 21.87
N LEU A 138 39.08 -5.89 20.57
CA LEU A 138 39.73 -5.16 19.49
C LEU A 138 38.67 -4.54 18.57
N GLN A 139 39.02 -3.41 17.95
CA GLN A 139 38.17 -2.71 16.97
C GLN A 139 38.99 -2.17 15.78
N THR A 140 40.30 -2.01 15.98
CA THR A 140 41.27 -1.51 14.99
C THR A 140 41.60 -2.55 13.91
N ASP A 141 42.48 -2.15 13.00
CA ASP A 141 43.20 -3.06 12.10
C ASP A 141 42.26 -3.72 11.06
N ALA A 142 42.23 -5.05 10.94
CA ALA A 142 41.33 -5.75 10.01
C ALA A 142 39.86 -5.89 10.50
N VAL A 143 39.57 -5.73 11.79
CA VAL A 143 38.25 -6.03 12.39
C VAL A 143 37.06 -5.42 11.61
N PRO A 144 37.08 -4.13 11.20
CA PRO A 144 35.95 -3.51 10.50
C PRO A 144 35.68 -4.10 9.11
N GLU A 145 36.72 -4.42 8.33
CA GLU A 145 36.55 -4.98 6.98
C GLU A 145 36.09 -6.44 7.03
N ILE A 146 36.53 -7.21 8.04
CA ILE A 146 36.03 -8.58 8.22
C ILE A 146 34.56 -8.55 8.68
N LEU A 147 34.16 -7.63 9.58
CA LEU A 147 32.75 -7.43 9.94
C LEU A 147 31.89 -6.96 8.75
N ARG A 148 32.44 -6.15 7.85
CA ARG A 148 31.79 -5.73 6.58
C ARG A 148 31.61 -6.92 5.63
N GLY A 149 32.62 -7.79 5.50
CA GLY A 149 32.51 -9.04 4.74
C GLY A 149 31.50 -10.03 5.33
N ILE A 150 31.47 -10.17 6.66
CA ILE A 150 30.45 -10.96 7.37
C ILE A 150 29.05 -10.42 7.07
N ARG A 151 28.85 -9.11 7.14
CA ARG A 151 27.56 -8.47 6.82
C ARG A 151 27.11 -8.71 5.38
N TYR A 152 28.03 -8.67 4.42
CA TYR A 152 27.72 -8.90 3.00
C TYR A 152 27.35 -10.38 2.71
N HIS A 153 27.97 -11.32 3.43
CA HIS A 153 27.79 -12.77 3.21
C HIS A 153 26.90 -13.48 4.24
N PHE A 154 26.23 -12.76 5.16
CA PHE A 154 25.64 -13.36 6.36
C PHE A 154 24.63 -14.49 6.07
N THR A 155 23.76 -14.30 5.08
CA THR A 155 22.79 -15.33 4.63
C THR A 155 23.46 -16.59 4.08
N SER A 156 24.61 -16.47 3.40
CA SER A 156 25.37 -17.60 2.86
C SER A 156 25.97 -18.51 3.96
N TYR A 157 26.14 -18.00 5.18
CA TYR A 157 26.55 -18.81 6.34
C TYR A 157 25.38 -19.57 7.00
N LEU A 158 24.14 -19.09 6.87
CA LEU A 158 22.98 -19.63 7.58
C LEU A 158 22.00 -20.37 6.66
N LYS A 159 22.24 -21.67 6.50
CA LYS A 159 21.55 -22.59 5.56
C LYS A 159 20.01 -22.63 5.60
N LYS A 160 19.35 -22.13 6.66
CA LYS A 160 17.87 -22.01 6.78
C LYS A 160 17.35 -20.57 6.63
N MET A 161 18.21 -19.57 6.42
CA MET A 161 17.86 -18.14 6.41
C MET A 161 17.90 -17.59 4.99
N SER A 162 16.72 -17.45 4.37
CA SER A 162 16.59 -16.75 3.09
C SER A 162 16.80 -15.23 3.29
N GLN A 163 17.23 -14.54 2.23
CA GLN A 163 17.30 -13.07 2.18
C GLN A 163 15.93 -12.40 2.45
N GLN A 164 14.83 -13.07 2.11
CA GLN A 164 13.47 -12.62 2.45
C GLN A 164 13.22 -12.66 3.96
N ASN A 165 13.57 -13.77 4.62
CA ASN A 165 13.39 -13.94 6.07
C ASN A 165 14.30 -13.00 6.86
N GLU A 166 15.52 -12.74 6.36
CA GLU A 166 16.40 -11.69 6.88
C GLU A 166 15.70 -10.32 6.85
N PHE A 167 15.25 -9.90 5.67
CA PHE A 167 14.63 -8.58 5.48
C PHE A 167 13.37 -8.40 6.34
N ILE A 168 12.51 -9.42 6.45
CA ILE A 168 11.33 -9.41 7.31
C ILE A 168 11.72 -9.25 8.79
N THR A 169 12.76 -9.95 9.24
CA THR A 169 13.25 -9.87 10.63
C THR A 169 13.83 -8.50 10.95
N GLN A 170 14.65 -7.96 10.04
CA GLN A 170 15.22 -6.61 10.16
C GLN A 170 14.13 -5.53 10.16
N LEU A 171 13.12 -5.64 9.28
CA LEU A 171 12.01 -4.70 9.18
C LEU A 171 11.13 -4.71 10.44
N GLY A 172 10.80 -5.89 10.97
CA GLY A 172 10.05 -6.04 12.21
C GLY A 172 10.76 -5.41 13.41
N LEU A 173 12.04 -5.72 13.59
CA LEU A 173 12.85 -5.15 14.67
C LEU A 173 13.02 -3.62 14.52
N ALA A 174 13.28 -3.13 13.30
CA ALA A 174 13.42 -1.70 13.03
C ALA A 174 12.13 -0.92 13.32
N HIS A 175 10.96 -1.46 12.99
CA HIS A 175 9.67 -0.86 13.35
C HIS A 175 9.45 -0.83 14.86
N SER A 176 9.71 -1.93 15.56
CA SER A 176 9.56 -2.00 17.02
C SER A 176 10.52 -1.07 17.77
N PHE A 177 11.79 -1.03 17.37
CA PHE A 177 12.79 -0.11 17.91
C PHE A 177 12.41 1.36 17.68
N SER A 178 11.98 1.70 16.46
CA SER A 178 11.51 3.06 16.13
C SER A 178 10.28 3.46 16.95
N ARG A 179 9.29 2.57 17.09
CA ARG A 179 8.09 2.81 17.92
C ARG A 179 8.44 3.03 19.39
N GLY A 180 9.37 2.25 19.94
CA GLY A 180 9.86 2.38 21.30
C GLY A 180 10.60 3.71 21.54
N LYS A 181 11.60 4.03 20.71
CA LYS A 181 12.38 5.27 20.84
C LYS A 181 11.57 6.55 20.57
N VAL A 182 10.52 6.48 19.75
CA VAL A 182 9.57 7.60 19.48
C VAL A 182 8.41 7.64 20.50
N GLN A 183 8.28 6.64 21.38
CA GLN A 183 7.15 6.48 22.32
C GLN A 183 5.78 6.58 21.63
N LEU A 184 5.60 5.87 20.52
CA LEU A 184 4.38 5.92 19.71
C LEU A 184 3.17 5.37 20.50
N ASN A 185 2.39 6.26 21.10
CA ASN A 185 1.23 5.93 21.92
C ASN A 185 0.09 5.33 21.07
N VAL A 186 -0.13 4.01 21.21
CA VAL A 186 -1.15 3.23 20.47
C VAL A 186 -2.58 3.74 20.71
N ASN A 187 -2.84 4.40 21.84
CA ASN A 187 -4.17 4.94 22.14
C ASN A 187 -4.50 6.23 21.35
N ARG A 188 -3.53 6.78 20.60
CA ARG A 188 -3.68 8.01 19.78
C ARG A 188 -3.90 7.72 18.27
N VAL A 189 -4.33 6.52 17.91
CA VAL A 189 -4.53 6.13 16.49
C VAL A 189 -5.81 6.75 15.93
N ASP A 190 -5.67 7.99 15.48
CA ASP A 190 -6.70 8.81 14.81
C ASP A 190 -7.31 8.15 13.56
N ASN A 191 -6.58 7.25 12.89
CA ASN A 191 -7.12 6.43 11.79
C ASN A 191 -8.42 5.70 12.18
N MET A 192 -8.58 5.24 13.42
CA MET A 192 -9.82 4.59 13.87
C MET A 192 -11.03 5.54 13.86
N ILE A 193 -10.82 6.82 14.18
CA ILE A 193 -11.84 7.88 14.08
C ILE A 193 -12.19 8.14 12.61
N ILE A 194 -11.19 8.14 11.72
CA ILE A 194 -11.37 8.35 10.27
C ILE A 194 -12.18 7.21 9.64
N GLN A 195 -11.87 5.95 9.96
CA GLN A 195 -12.65 4.81 9.45
C GLN A 195 -14.06 4.78 10.05
N ALA A 196 -14.22 5.03 11.36
CA ALA A 196 -15.52 5.05 12.03
C ALA A 196 -16.46 6.12 11.45
N VAL A 197 -15.99 7.34 11.22
CA VAL A 197 -16.85 8.40 10.65
C VAL A 197 -17.16 8.15 9.17
N GLY A 198 -16.23 7.58 8.40
CA GLY A 198 -16.49 7.12 7.03
C GLY A 198 -17.56 6.03 6.97
N LEU A 199 -17.51 5.07 7.90
CA LEU A 199 -18.50 4.00 8.04
C LEU A 199 -19.86 4.55 8.47
N ILE A 200 -19.94 5.45 9.45
CA ILE A 200 -21.19 6.10 9.88
C ILE A 200 -21.82 6.88 8.73
N ASP A 201 -21.03 7.67 8.00
CA ASP A 201 -21.50 8.44 6.84
C ASP A 201 -21.97 7.51 5.70
N GLN A 202 -21.44 6.29 5.57
CA GLN A 202 -21.89 5.31 4.58
C GLN A 202 -23.16 4.57 5.03
N LEU A 203 -23.18 4.05 6.28
CA LEU A 203 -24.35 3.41 6.89
C LEU A 203 -25.56 4.33 6.86
N GLU A 204 -25.39 5.62 7.15
CA GLU A 204 -26.46 6.61 7.01
C GLU A 204 -27.03 6.64 5.58
N LYS A 205 -26.19 6.72 4.55
CA LYS A 205 -26.65 6.75 3.15
C LYS A 205 -27.35 5.46 2.74
N ASP A 206 -26.90 4.31 3.22
CA ASP A 206 -27.42 3.01 2.80
C ASP A 206 -28.69 2.63 3.57
N CYS A 207 -28.76 2.88 4.89
CA CYS A 207 -30.00 2.79 5.65
C CYS A 207 -31.10 3.67 5.03
N ASN A 208 -30.80 4.93 4.68
CA ASN A 208 -31.75 5.81 3.98
C ASN A 208 -32.30 5.18 2.69
N LYS A 209 -31.44 4.58 1.84
CA LYS A 209 -31.87 3.91 0.60
C LYS A 209 -32.70 2.65 0.87
N PHE A 210 -32.30 1.84 1.85
CA PHE A 210 -32.98 0.59 2.16
C PHE A 210 -34.34 0.84 2.81
N VAL A 211 -34.48 1.82 3.70
CA VAL A 211 -35.78 2.24 4.25
C VAL A 211 -36.69 2.77 3.15
N MET A 212 -36.17 3.56 2.19
CA MET A 212 -36.96 3.97 1.02
C MET A 212 -37.37 2.78 0.14
N ARG A 213 -36.54 1.74 -0.01
CA ARG A 213 -36.88 0.50 -0.73
C ARG A 213 -37.95 -0.33 0.01
N ILE A 214 -37.88 -0.44 1.33
CA ILE A 214 -38.90 -1.09 2.17
C ILE A 214 -40.23 -0.33 2.04
N ARG A 215 -40.19 1.00 2.12
CA ARG A 215 -41.35 1.88 1.89
C ARG A 215 -41.97 1.61 0.52
N GLU A 216 -41.19 1.65 -0.56
CA GLU A 216 -41.67 1.32 -1.91
C GLU A 216 -42.34 -0.07 -1.96
N TRP A 217 -41.68 -1.12 -1.45
CA TRP A 217 -42.20 -2.49 -1.50
C TRP A 217 -43.47 -2.69 -0.67
N TYR A 218 -43.52 -2.21 0.57
CA TYR A 218 -44.67 -2.38 1.46
C TYR A 218 -45.84 -1.45 1.09
N SER A 219 -45.58 -0.32 0.42
CA SER A 219 -46.65 0.58 -0.05
C SER A 219 -47.59 -0.02 -1.09
N CYS A 220 -47.19 -1.10 -1.77
CA CYS A 220 -48.10 -1.87 -2.62
C CYS A 220 -49.24 -2.50 -1.82
N HIS A 221 -49.01 -2.82 -0.54
CA HIS A 221 -49.95 -3.48 0.37
C HIS A 221 -50.65 -2.49 1.32
N PHE A 222 -49.89 -1.57 1.93
CA PHE A 222 -50.40 -0.58 2.86
C PHE A 222 -49.75 0.81 2.60
N PRO A 223 -50.23 1.55 1.58
CA PRO A 223 -49.62 2.82 1.15
C PRO A 223 -49.79 3.96 2.17
N GLU A 224 -50.81 3.92 3.03
CA GLU A 224 -51.09 4.95 4.02
C GLU A 224 -49.97 5.08 5.08
N LEU A 225 -49.37 3.95 5.48
CA LEU A 225 -48.37 3.89 6.57
C LEU A 225 -47.16 4.81 6.37
N ILE A 226 -46.78 5.10 5.12
CA ILE A 226 -45.67 6.02 4.80
C ILE A 226 -45.95 7.45 5.28
N LYS A 227 -47.22 7.87 5.26
CA LYS A 227 -47.63 9.22 5.67
C LYS A 227 -47.70 9.34 7.19
N ILE A 228 -48.18 8.29 7.87
CA ILE A 228 -48.42 8.26 9.32
C ILE A 228 -47.11 8.11 10.10
N VAL A 229 -46.17 7.27 9.62
CA VAL A 229 -44.90 6.97 10.31
C VAL A 229 -43.70 7.53 9.53
N PRO A 230 -43.33 8.81 9.75
CA PRO A 230 -42.24 9.46 9.02
C PRO A 230 -40.84 9.00 9.47
N ASP A 231 -40.66 8.57 10.72
CA ASP A 231 -39.39 8.03 11.20
C ASP A 231 -39.04 6.69 10.51
N GLN A 232 -37.75 6.43 10.35
CA GLN A 232 -37.21 5.29 9.63
C GLN A 232 -37.14 4.02 10.49
N TYR A 233 -36.76 4.15 11.76
CA TYR A 233 -36.61 3.02 12.67
C TYR A 233 -37.99 2.50 13.09
N ALA A 234 -38.88 3.41 13.50
CA ALA A 234 -40.28 3.10 13.79
C ALA A 234 -40.99 2.48 12.58
N TYR A 235 -40.79 3.00 11.35
CA TYR A 235 -41.42 2.43 10.16
C TYR A 235 -41.02 0.96 9.92
N CYS A 236 -39.72 0.63 9.96
CA CYS A 236 -39.27 -0.75 9.78
C CYS A 236 -39.74 -1.69 10.92
N ARG A 237 -39.84 -1.19 12.16
CA ARG A 237 -40.43 -1.93 13.29
C ARG A 237 -41.94 -2.15 13.10
N CYS A 238 -42.69 -1.13 12.66
CA CYS A 238 -44.12 -1.25 12.36
C CYS A 238 -44.39 -2.27 11.27
N VAL A 239 -43.67 -2.21 10.13
CA VAL A 239 -43.84 -3.17 9.02
C VAL A 239 -43.62 -4.60 9.49
N LYS A 240 -42.56 -4.87 10.26
CA LYS A 240 -42.28 -6.21 10.81
C LYS A 240 -43.34 -6.68 11.81
N TYR A 241 -43.88 -5.78 12.64
CA TYR A 241 -44.88 -6.14 13.66
C TYR A 241 -46.28 -6.35 13.06
N ILE A 242 -46.71 -5.47 12.15
CA ILE A 242 -48.01 -5.55 11.47
C ILE A 242 -48.07 -6.79 10.56
N GLY A 243 -47.02 -7.03 9.75
CA GLY A 243 -47.05 -8.08 8.75
C GLY A 243 -48.11 -7.82 7.67
N ASP A 244 -49.16 -8.64 7.64
CA ASP A 244 -50.34 -8.45 6.80
C ASP A 244 -51.37 -7.58 7.54
N ARG A 245 -51.81 -6.49 6.90
CA ARG A 245 -52.80 -5.54 7.42
C ARG A 245 -54.08 -6.21 7.92
N ASN A 246 -54.46 -7.34 7.32
CA ASN A 246 -55.71 -8.06 7.60
C ASN A 246 -55.71 -8.66 9.02
N ASN A 247 -54.54 -8.83 9.64
CA ASN A 247 -54.40 -9.38 10.99
C ASN A 247 -54.47 -8.30 12.10
N LEU A 248 -54.63 -7.00 11.75
CA LEU A 248 -54.66 -5.92 12.74
C LEU A 248 -55.94 -5.93 13.60
N THR A 249 -55.79 -6.40 14.84
CA THR A 249 -56.80 -6.31 15.91
C THR A 249 -56.53 -5.13 16.84
N GLU A 250 -57.55 -4.73 17.62
CA GLU A 250 -57.43 -3.64 18.61
C GLU A 250 -56.55 -4.02 19.81
N GLU A 251 -56.31 -5.31 20.04
CA GLU A 251 -55.40 -5.83 21.08
C GLU A 251 -53.93 -5.47 20.80
N MET A 252 -53.53 -5.50 19.52
CA MET A 252 -52.16 -5.15 19.08
C MET A 252 -51.87 -3.64 19.07
N LEU A 253 -52.84 -2.81 19.47
CA LEU A 253 -52.68 -1.36 19.53
C LEU A 253 -51.71 -0.92 20.64
N HIS A 254 -51.58 -1.69 21.73
CA HIS A 254 -50.63 -1.39 22.82
C HIS A 254 -49.17 -1.46 22.34
N ASP A 255 -48.78 -2.54 21.67
CA ASP A 255 -47.42 -2.75 21.16
C ASP A 255 -47.10 -1.75 20.03
N LEU A 256 -48.08 -1.41 19.18
CA LEU A 256 -47.94 -0.36 18.17
C LEU A 256 -47.68 1.02 18.82
N THR A 257 -48.36 1.32 19.92
CA THR A 257 -48.09 2.53 20.72
C THR A 257 -46.66 2.54 21.27
N GLU A 258 -46.14 1.41 21.77
CA GLU A 258 -44.73 1.32 22.22
C GLU A 258 -43.74 1.55 21.06
N ILE A 259 -44.02 0.99 19.87
CA ILE A 259 -43.16 1.12 18.69
C ILE A 259 -43.17 2.54 18.09
N VAL A 260 -44.32 3.21 18.08
CA VAL A 260 -44.50 4.53 17.44
C VAL A 260 -44.25 5.68 18.43
N GLY A 261 -44.51 5.48 19.72
CA GLY A 261 -44.39 6.48 20.78
C GLY A 261 -45.62 7.40 20.96
N ASP A 262 -46.62 7.30 20.09
CA ASP A 262 -47.84 8.13 20.11
C ASP A 262 -49.11 7.25 19.94
N GLU A 263 -50.03 7.29 20.91
CA GLU A 263 -51.31 6.57 20.86
C GLU A 263 -52.17 6.99 19.66
N GLU A 264 -52.25 8.30 19.37
CA GLU A 264 -53.04 8.85 18.28
C GLU A 264 -52.65 8.24 16.91
N LYS A 265 -51.35 8.01 16.69
CA LYS A 265 -50.84 7.39 15.46
C LYS A 265 -51.10 5.89 15.41
N ALA A 266 -51.06 5.18 16.55
CA ALA A 266 -51.44 3.77 16.58
C ALA A 266 -52.92 3.58 16.22
N VAL A 267 -53.80 4.46 16.72
CA VAL A 267 -55.21 4.54 16.34
C VAL A 267 -55.38 4.93 14.85
N GLU A 268 -54.59 5.89 14.34
CA GLU A 268 -54.61 6.27 12.92
C GLU A 268 -54.18 5.10 12.02
N ILE A 269 -53.15 4.33 12.38
CA ILE A 269 -52.71 3.13 11.65
C ILE A 269 -53.82 2.07 11.58
N LEU A 270 -54.48 1.78 12.70
CA LEU A 270 -55.55 0.78 12.76
C LEU A 270 -56.78 1.20 11.93
N ASN A 271 -57.17 2.48 12.00
CA ASN A 271 -58.23 3.04 11.14
C ASN A 271 -57.82 3.08 9.66
N ALA A 272 -56.58 3.43 9.36
CA ALA A 272 -56.05 3.43 8.00
C ALA A 272 -56.07 2.02 7.40
N SER A 273 -55.67 0.99 8.15
CA SER A 273 -55.76 -0.42 7.72
C SER A 273 -57.18 -0.81 7.32
N ARG A 274 -58.18 -0.51 8.18
CA ARG A 274 -59.61 -0.74 7.93
C ARG A 274 -60.14 -0.04 6.67
N SER A 275 -59.48 1.03 6.23
CA SER A 275 -59.84 1.80 5.02
C SER A 275 -58.94 1.56 3.80
N SER A 276 -57.87 0.75 3.94
CA SER A 276 -56.79 0.68 2.96
C SER A 276 -57.19 -0.08 1.70
N MET A 277 -57.02 0.57 0.55
CA MET A 277 -57.32 0.01 -0.77
C MET A 277 -56.08 -0.63 -1.45
N GLY A 278 -55.02 -0.90 -0.69
CA GLY A 278 -53.81 -1.56 -1.20
C GLY A 278 -54.04 -3.02 -1.62
N MET A 279 -53.05 -3.61 -2.29
CA MET A 279 -53.10 -4.98 -2.80
C MET A 279 -52.85 -6.01 -1.69
N GLU A 280 -53.48 -7.19 -1.77
CA GLU A 280 -53.13 -8.32 -0.91
C GLU A 280 -51.74 -8.86 -1.26
N ILE A 281 -50.93 -9.21 -0.24
CA ILE A 281 -49.53 -9.59 -0.42
C ILE A 281 -49.32 -11.10 -0.23
N SER A 282 -48.47 -11.70 -1.04
CA SER A 282 -48.05 -13.09 -0.87
C SER A 282 -47.26 -13.26 0.43
N ALA A 283 -47.52 -14.33 1.19
CA ALA A 283 -46.78 -14.66 2.40
C ALA A 283 -45.26 -14.80 2.16
N MET A 284 -44.85 -15.23 0.95
CA MET A 284 -43.44 -15.31 0.57
C MET A 284 -42.80 -13.93 0.43
N ASP A 285 -43.51 -12.98 -0.17
CA ASP A 285 -43.03 -11.61 -0.36
C ASP A 285 -43.02 -10.83 0.96
N LEU A 286 -44.01 -11.08 1.82
CA LEU A 286 -44.04 -10.57 3.19
C LEU A 286 -42.86 -11.12 4.02
N MET A 287 -42.52 -12.41 3.90
CA MET A 287 -41.35 -13.00 4.55
C MET A 287 -40.04 -12.33 4.07
N ASN A 288 -39.91 -12.05 2.77
CA ASN A 288 -38.78 -11.32 2.21
C ASN A 288 -38.70 -9.87 2.73
N ILE A 289 -39.84 -9.17 2.82
CA ILE A 289 -39.92 -7.82 3.41
C ILE A 289 -39.50 -7.83 4.88
N ASN A 290 -40.00 -8.78 5.68
CA ASN A 290 -39.68 -8.88 7.11
C ASN A 290 -38.20 -9.16 7.34
N HIS A 291 -37.59 -10.08 6.56
CA HIS A 291 -36.15 -10.32 6.62
C HIS A 291 -35.33 -9.08 6.23
N PHE A 292 -35.76 -8.33 5.22
CA PHE A 292 -35.10 -7.09 4.83
C PHE A 292 -35.27 -5.97 5.89
N CYS A 293 -36.42 -5.90 6.57
CA CYS A 293 -36.63 -5.03 7.72
C CYS A 293 -35.66 -5.36 8.87
N ASP A 294 -35.47 -6.64 9.20
CA ASP A 294 -34.51 -7.07 10.24
C ASP A 294 -33.07 -6.68 9.89
N CYS A 295 -32.65 -6.87 8.64
CA CYS A 295 -31.35 -6.41 8.17
C CYS A 295 -31.17 -4.88 8.35
N VAL A 296 -32.20 -4.09 8.05
CA VAL A 296 -32.17 -2.62 8.20
C VAL A 296 -32.21 -2.18 9.66
N ILE A 297 -32.99 -2.84 10.52
CA ILE A 297 -33.03 -2.59 11.98
C ILE A 297 -31.64 -2.85 12.57
N ASN A 298 -31.03 -4.00 12.26
CA ASN A 298 -29.68 -4.34 12.70
C ASN A 298 -28.62 -3.32 12.21
N MET A 299 -28.73 -2.82 10.98
CA MET A 299 -27.84 -1.75 10.47
C MET A 299 -28.08 -0.40 11.18
N LEU A 300 -29.32 -0.07 11.53
CA LEU A 300 -29.66 1.16 12.27
C LEU A 300 -29.16 1.10 13.72
N ASP A 301 -29.23 -0.05 14.38
CA ASP A 301 -28.72 -0.23 15.73
C ASP A 301 -27.19 -0.33 15.76
N TYR A 302 -26.56 -0.99 14.78
CA TYR A 302 -25.11 -0.93 14.58
C TYR A 302 -24.61 0.49 14.30
N ARG A 303 -25.36 1.31 13.55
CA ARG A 303 -25.07 2.75 13.38
C ARG A 303 -25.05 3.49 14.73
N LYS A 304 -25.99 3.22 15.65
CA LYS A 304 -26.01 3.80 17.01
C LYS A 304 -24.76 3.35 17.81
N GLN A 305 -24.42 2.07 17.76
CA GLN A 305 -23.22 1.52 18.41
C GLN A 305 -21.93 2.19 17.89
N MET A 306 -21.81 2.39 16.57
CA MET A 306 -20.67 3.08 15.97
C MET A 306 -20.61 4.57 16.34
N GLN A 307 -21.75 5.24 16.54
CA GLN A 307 -21.79 6.61 17.05
C GLN A 307 -21.29 6.69 18.51
N ASN A 308 -21.68 5.75 19.38
CA ASN A 308 -21.16 5.70 20.75
C ASN A 308 -19.65 5.44 20.76
N TYR A 309 -19.19 4.43 20.01
CA TYR A 309 -17.76 4.13 19.85
C TYR A 309 -16.95 5.32 19.32
N LEU A 310 -17.52 6.12 18.40
CA LEU A 310 -16.89 7.34 17.92
C LEU A 310 -16.71 8.38 19.02
N ASN A 311 -17.70 8.55 19.90
CA ASN A 311 -17.62 9.48 21.03
C ASN A 311 -16.53 9.04 22.03
N ASP A 312 -16.54 7.77 22.45
CA ASP A 312 -15.54 7.21 23.39
C ASP A 312 -14.11 7.38 22.86
N ARG A 313 -13.91 7.14 21.55
CA ARG A 313 -12.62 7.34 20.88
C ARG A 313 -12.26 8.81 20.71
N MET A 314 -13.23 9.69 20.50
CA MET A 314 -13.00 11.12 20.40
C MET A 314 -12.60 11.73 21.75
N GLU A 315 -13.22 11.32 22.86
CA GLU A 315 -12.82 11.76 24.20
C GLU A 315 -11.39 11.31 24.53
N CYS A 316 -10.99 10.10 24.11
CA CYS A 316 -9.61 9.62 24.27
C CYS A 316 -8.57 10.37 23.41
N CYS A 317 -8.94 10.81 22.19
CA CYS A 317 -7.98 11.34 21.20
C CYS A 317 -7.96 12.86 21.07
N ALA A 318 -9.12 13.52 21.15
CA ALA A 318 -9.28 14.96 20.92
C ALA A 318 -10.47 15.57 21.71
N PRO A 319 -10.45 15.50 23.05
CA PRO A 319 -11.55 15.97 23.91
C PRO A 319 -11.79 17.48 23.81
N ASN A 320 -10.79 18.31 23.50
CA ASN A 320 -11.00 19.75 23.35
C ASN A 320 -11.74 20.08 22.05
N LEU A 321 -11.40 19.39 20.95
CA LEU A 321 -12.11 19.50 19.68
C LEU A 321 -13.55 18.98 19.78
N ALA A 322 -13.77 17.88 20.51
CA ALA A 322 -15.10 17.35 20.83
C ALA A 322 -15.98 18.40 21.52
N VAL A 323 -15.53 18.96 22.66
CA VAL A 323 -16.31 19.95 23.42
C VAL A 323 -16.63 21.21 22.61
N VAL A 324 -15.73 21.64 21.72
CA VAL A 324 -15.88 22.88 20.93
C VAL A 324 -16.80 22.73 19.71
N VAL A 325 -16.92 21.55 19.09
CA VAL A 325 -17.69 21.38 17.83
C VAL A 325 -18.72 20.25 17.84
N GLY A 326 -18.57 19.27 18.73
CA GLY A 326 -19.31 18.00 18.74
C GLY A 326 -18.59 16.92 17.93
N ASP A 327 -18.62 15.69 18.43
CA ASP A 327 -17.76 14.56 18.05
C ASP A 327 -17.84 14.21 16.57
N GLN A 328 -19.06 14.13 16.02
CA GLN A 328 -19.28 13.84 14.60
C GLN A 328 -18.69 14.92 13.68
N ILE A 329 -18.67 16.19 14.10
CA ILE A 329 -18.10 17.29 13.30
C ILE A 329 -16.57 17.32 13.48
N GLY A 330 -16.07 17.08 14.70
CA GLY A 330 -14.64 16.88 14.97
C GLY A 330 -14.05 15.73 14.13
N ALA A 331 -14.72 14.58 14.10
CA ALA A 331 -14.34 13.43 13.30
C ALA A 331 -14.33 13.72 11.79
N ARG A 332 -15.36 14.40 11.26
CA ARG A 332 -15.38 14.82 9.84
C ARG A 332 -14.27 15.82 9.51
N LEU A 333 -13.87 16.69 10.45
CA LEU A 333 -12.72 17.60 10.27
C LEU A 333 -11.37 16.85 10.26
N ILE A 334 -11.18 15.87 11.15
CA ILE A 334 -10.00 14.99 11.18
C ILE A 334 -9.92 14.17 9.88
N SER A 335 -11.04 13.57 9.47
CA SER A 335 -11.15 12.79 8.22
C SER A 335 -10.82 13.63 6.98
N GLN A 336 -11.36 14.85 6.86
CA GLN A 336 -11.08 15.75 5.72
C GLN A 336 -9.62 16.24 5.70
N ALA A 337 -8.92 16.22 6.84
CA ALA A 337 -7.49 16.52 6.95
C ALA A 337 -6.58 15.28 6.79
N GLY A 338 -7.14 14.07 6.79
CA GLY A 338 -6.44 12.79 6.72
C GLY A 338 -5.65 12.39 7.99
N SER A 339 -5.46 13.29 8.95
CA SER A 339 -4.99 13.00 10.31
C SER A 339 -5.20 14.20 11.24
N LEU A 340 -5.27 13.95 12.54
CA LEU A 340 -5.23 14.99 13.58
C LEU A 340 -3.92 15.78 13.50
N SER A 341 -2.80 15.12 13.15
CA SER A 341 -1.51 15.79 12.93
C SER A 341 -1.57 16.85 11.82
N ASN A 342 -2.32 16.60 10.74
CA ASN A 342 -2.51 17.54 9.64
C ASN A 342 -3.48 18.65 10.05
N LEU A 343 -4.56 18.31 10.75
CA LEU A 343 -5.52 19.27 11.28
C LEU A 343 -4.88 20.27 12.27
N ALA A 344 -3.90 19.82 13.07
CA ALA A 344 -3.10 20.69 13.94
C ALA A 344 -2.15 21.61 13.14
N LYS A 345 -1.53 21.11 12.07
CA LYS A 345 -0.63 21.88 11.18
C LYS A 345 -1.40 22.94 10.34
N TYR A 346 -2.64 22.67 9.96
CA TYR A 346 -3.43 23.59 9.14
C TYR A 346 -3.66 24.96 9.83
N PRO A 347 -3.71 26.06 9.06
CA PRO A 347 -4.14 27.35 9.57
C PRO A 347 -5.67 27.39 9.71
N ALA A 348 -6.15 28.20 10.67
CA ALA A 348 -7.58 28.37 10.91
C ALA A 348 -8.38 28.84 9.67
N SER A 349 -7.75 29.59 8.77
CA SER A 349 -8.33 29.98 7.48
C SER A 349 -8.65 28.79 6.57
N THR A 350 -7.87 27.72 6.61
CA THR A 350 -8.16 26.45 5.92
C THR A 350 -9.26 25.67 6.66
N ILE A 351 -9.19 25.59 7.99
CA ILE A 351 -10.20 24.89 8.81
C ILE A 351 -11.60 25.52 8.62
N GLN A 352 -11.68 26.84 8.38
CA GLN A 352 -12.94 27.53 8.05
C GLN A 352 -13.64 26.98 6.79
N ILE A 353 -12.88 26.44 5.82
CA ILE A 353 -13.36 26.06 4.47
C ILE A 353 -13.25 24.55 4.16
N LEU A 354 -12.75 23.72 5.09
CA LEU A 354 -12.64 22.25 4.88
C LEU A 354 -13.97 21.65 4.40
N GLY A 355 -13.92 20.86 3.34
CA GLY A 355 -15.10 20.27 2.67
C GLY A 355 -15.80 21.19 1.65
N ALA A 356 -15.54 22.50 1.66
CA ALA A 356 -16.04 23.44 0.64
C ALA A 356 -15.05 23.67 -0.53
N GLU A 357 -13.94 22.93 -0.58
CA GLU A 357 -12.85 23.11 -1.55
C GLU A 357 -13.32 23.11 -3.01
N LYS A 358 -14.24 22.21 -3.39
CA LYS A 358 -14.81 22.16 -4.75
C LYS A 358 -15.56 23.44 -5.13
N ALA A 359 -16.16 24.13 -4.16
CA ALA A 359 -16.79 25.43 -4.36
C ALA A 359 -15.74 26.56 -4.39
N LEU A 360 -14.71 26.49 -3.55
CA LEU A 360 -13.59 27.44 -3.53
C LEU A 360 -12.83 27.45 -4.87
N PHE A 361 -12.38 26.29 -5.37
CA PHE A 361 -11.67 26.22 -6.65
C PHE A 361 -12.55 26.65 -7.83
N ARG A 362 -13.86 26.38 -7.77
CA ARG A 362 -14.84 26.88 -8.75
C ARG A 362 -14.97 28.41 -8.69
N ALA A 363 -15.00 29.00 -7.49
CA ALA A 363 -15.02 30.45 -7.29
C ALA A 363 -13.73 31.10 -7.81
N LEU A 364 -12.55 30.59 -7.42
CA LEU A 364 -11.24 31.06 -7.89
C LEU A 364 -11.12 31.00 -9.42
N LYS A 365 -11.46 29.87 -10.05
CA LYS A 365 -11.42 29.72 -11.52
C LYS A 365 -12.39 30.66 -12.25
N LYS A 366 -13.50 31.07 -11.61
CA LYS A 366 -14.47 32.04 -12.16
C LYS A 366 -14.25 33.49 -11.67
N LYS A 367 -13.23 33.76 -10.85
CA LYS A 367 -13.06 35.03 -10.09
C LYS A 367 -14.32 35.48 -9.33
N GLY A 368 -15.12 34.52 -8.85
CA GLY A 368 -16.35 34.76 -8.10
C GLY A 368 -16.18 34.73 -6.58
N ASN A 369 -17.26 35.00 -5.86
CA ASN A 369 -17.28 34.99 -4.39
C ASN A 369 -16.87 33.64 -3.80
N THR A 370 -15.91 33.64 -2.88
CA THR A 370 -15.43 32.45 -2.19
C THR A 370 -16.39 31.99 -1.07
N PRO A 371 -16.46 30.68 -0.75
CA PRO A 371 -17.28 30.17 0.33
C PRO A 371 -16.78 30.69 1.69
N LYS A 372 -17.72 31.02 2.59
CA LYS A 372 -17.43 31.56 3.93
C LYS A 372 -17.39 30.50 5.04
N TYR A 373 -17.74 29.27 4.72
CA TYR A 373 -17.81 28.14 5.63
C TYR A 373 -17.75 26.81 4.84
N GLY A 374 -17.18 25.78 5.45
CA GLY A 374 -17.28 24.38 5.04
C GLY A 374 -18.03 23.55 6.08
N LEU A 375 -17.48 22.39 6.48
CA LEU A 375 -18.07 21.45 7.45
C LEU A 375 -18.55 22.11 8.75
N LEU A 376 -17.86 23.16 9.22
CA LEU A 376 -18.26 23.93 10.40
C LEU A 376 -19.68 24.51 10.34
N PHE A 377 -20.27 24.69 9.15
CA PHE A 377 -21.63 25.22 8.98
C PHE A 377 -22.69 24.41 9.74
N HIS A 378 -22.47 23.10 9.93
CA HIS A 378 -23.37 22.23 10.67
C HIS A 378 -23.28 22.40 12.20
N SER A 379 -22.35 23.22 12.72
CA SER A 379 -22.22 23.48 14.15
C SER A 379 -23.38 24.33 14.71
N PRO A 380 -23.87 24.05 15.94
CA PRO A 380 -25.00 24.77 16.52
C PRO A 380 -24.71 26.27 16.75
N PHE A 381 -23.44 26.68 16.86
CA PHE A 381 -23.03 28.09 16.98
C PHE A 381 -23.27 28.88 15.69
N ILE A 382 -23.06 28.28 14.52
CA ILE A 382 -23.32 28.93 13.23
C ILE A 382 -24.80 28.85 12.85
N SER A 383 -25.52 27.82 13.30
CA SER A 383 -26.98 27.74 13.15
C SER A 383 -27.70 28.86 13.91
N ARG A 384 -27.40 29.05 15.21
CA ARG A 384 -27.97 30.08 16.09
C ARG A 384 -27.70 31.52 15.62
N ALA A 385 -26.55 31.77 15.01
CA ALA A 385 -26.09 33.11 14.65
C ALA A 385 -26.97 33.84 13.60
N SER A 386 -27.14 35.16 13.75
CA SER A 386 -27.78 36.00 12.73
C SER A 386 -27.02 35.98 11.38
N SER A 387 -27.75 35.98 10.25
CA SER A 387 -27.22 35.72 8.90
C SER A 387 -26.03 36.61 8.50
N LYS A 388 -26.05 37.89 8.89
CA LYS A 388 -24.96 38.85 8.68
C LYS A 388 -23.67 38.48 9.45
N ASN A 389 -23.80 37.84 10.61
CA ASN A 389 -22.70 37.52 11.52
C ASN A 389 -22.19 36.06 11.39
N LYS A 390 -22.92 35.14 10.73
CA LYS A 390 -22.48 33.74 10.48
C LYS A 390 -21.03 33.63 9.96
N GLY A 391 -20.63 34.49 9.03
CA GLY A 391 -19.26 34.51 8.49
C GLY A 391 -18.18 35.02 9.46
N LYS A 392 -18.54 35.86 10.44
CA LYS A 392 -17.63 36.31 11.52
C LYS A 392 -17.44 35.21 12.55
N ILE A 393 -18.55 34.58 12.96
CA ILE A 393 -18.57 33.48 13.94
C ILE A 393 -17.89 32.23 13.36
N SER A 394 -18.08 31.92 12.08
CA SER A 394 -17.36 30.82 11.40
C SER A 394 -15.84 30.96 11.48
N ARG A 395 -15.30 32.17 11.28
CA ARG A 395 -13.87 32.45 11.45
C ARG A 395 -13.42 32.34 12.91
N PHE A 396 -14.22 32.85 13.85
CA PHE A 396 -13.89 32.77 15.28
C PHE A 396 -13.88 31.32 15.78
N LEU A 397 -14.88 30.52 15.40
CA LEU A 397 -14.95 29.09 15.65
C LEU A 397 -13.74 28.37 15.04
N ALA A 398 -13.42 28.60 13.76
CA ALA A 398 -12.26 27.99 13.11
C ALA A 398 -10.93 28.32 13.82
N ASN A 399 -10.77 29.56 14.31
CA ASN A 399 -9.61 29.94 15.14
C ASN A 399 -9.54 29.16 16.45
N LYS A 400 -10.69 28.89 17.08
CA LYS A 400 -10.78 28.13 18.34
C LYS A 400 -10.58 26.64 18.13
N CYS A 401 -11.13 26.07 17.05
CA CYS A 401 -10.85 24.70 16.61
C CYS A 401 -9.36 24.48 16.31
N ALA A 402 -8.69 25.44 15.67
CA ALA A 402 -7.25 25.39 15.39
C ALA A 402 -6.36 25.46 16.64
N ILE A 403 -6.88 25.99 17.75
CA ILE A 403 -6.20 25.96 19.05
C ILE A 403 -6.47 24.62 19.73
N ALA A 404 -7.72 24.18 19.77
CA ALA A 404 -8.12 22.89 20.35
C ALA A 404 -7.37 21.70 19.70
N SER A 405 -7.36 21.59 18.37
CA SER A 405 -6.66 20.49 17.67
C SER A 405 -5.15 20.46 17.90
N ARG A 406 -4.53 21.60 18.23
CA ARG A 406 -3.11 21.67 18.59
C ARG A 406 -2.87 21.25 20.03
N LEU A 407 -3.75 21.64 20.96
CA LEU A 407 -3.68 21.17 22.35
C LEU A 407 -3.88 19.65 22.41
N ASP A 408 -4.93 19.14 21.75
CA ASP A 408 -5.22 17.70 21.68
C ASP A 408 -4.06 16.89 21.08
N TYR A 409 -3.41 17.40 20.02
CA TYR A 409 -2.31 16.69 19.37
C TYR A 409 -0.96 16.77 20.12
N PHE A 410 -0.61 17.93 20.68
CA PHE A 410 0.73 18.18 21.25
C PHE A 410 0.83 18.02 22.77
N SER A 411 -0.26 17.99 23.54
CA SER A 411 -0.22 17.60 24.96
C SER A 411 -0.05 16.09 25.10
N ASP A 412 0.67 15.61 26.13
CA ASP A 412 0.88 14.16 26.39
C ASP A 412 -0.34 13.47 27.02
N ILE A 413 -1.17 14.22 27.74
CA ILE A 413 -2.49 13.80 28.21
C ILE A 413 -3.45 14.94 27.84
N PRO A 414 -4.44 14.73 26.94
CA PRO A 414 -5.39 15.77 26.60
C PRO A 414 -6.46 15.86 27.69
N VAL A 415 -6.64 17.05 28.26
CA VAL A 415 -7.70 17.36 29.24
C VAL A 415 -8.77 18.24 28.60
N ASN A 416 -10.04 18.09 29.01
CA ASN A 416 -11.19 18.76 28.36
C ASN A 416 -11.42 20.22 28.82
N THR A 417 -10.69 20.71 29.83
CA THR A 417 -10.83 22.06 30.41
C THR A 417 -10.68 23.16 29.36
N PHE A 418 -9.64 23.10 28.53
CA PHE A 418 -9.43 24.11 27.50
C PHE A 418 -10.61 24.17 26.53
N GLY A 419 -11.20 23.02 26.16
CA GLY A 419 -12.42 22.92 25.36
C GLY A 419 -13.59 23.65 26.00
N ASN A 420 -13.81 23.47 27.30
CA ASN A 420 -14.86 24.17 28.07
C ASN A 420 -14.66 25.70 28.07
N TYR A 421 -13.45 26.20 28.33
CA TYR A 421 -13.17 27.64 28.27
C TYR A 421 -13.23 28.21 26.85
N LEU A 422 -12.76 27.48 25.84
CA LEU A 422 -12.87 27.88 24.43
C LEU A 422 -14.33 27.93 23.96
N LYS A 423 -15.17 26.99 24.42
CA LYS A 423 -16.62 26.96 24.19
C LYS A 423 -17.32 28.15 24.87
N SER A 424 -17.02 28.41 26.14
CA SER A 424 -17.52 29.58 26.88
C SER A 424 -17.20 30.89 26.13
N GLN A 425 -15.97 31.05 25.62
CA GLN A 425 -15.58 32.21 24.81
C GLN A 425 -16.34 32.31 23.47
N ILE A 426 -16.78 31.20 22.86
CA ILE A 426 -17.61 31.22 21.65
C ILE A 426 -19.04 31.67 22.00
N GLU A 427 -19.56 31.29 23.16
CA GLU A 427 -20.90 31.70 23.61
C GLU A 427 -20.95 33.15 24.11
N GLU A 428 -19.94 33.62 24.85
CA GLU A 428 -19.74 35.05 25.13
C GLU A 428 -19.62 35.86 23.82
N ARG A 429 -18.91 35.31 22.81
CA ARG A 429 -18.77 35.97 21.51
C ARG A 429 -20.05 35.95 20.67
N LEU A 430 -20.96 35.01 20.92
CA LEU A 430 -22.29 34.99 20.30
C LEU A 430 -23.21 36.02 21.00
N LYS A 431 -23.24 36.06 22.33
CA LYS A 431 -23.93 37.10 23.12
C LYS A 431 -23.56 38.52 22.68
N LEU A 432 -22.27 38.83 22.48
CA LEU A 432 -21.83 40.13 21.95
C LEU A 432 -22.55 40.57 20.65
N PHE A 433 -22.96 39.62 19.79
CA PHE A 433 -23.65 39.95 18.54
C PHE A 433 -25.17 40.11 18.68
N ASP A 434 -25.75 39.71 19.81
CA ASP A 434 -27.19 39.68 20.08
C ASP A 434 -27.59 40.65 21.22
N SER A 435 -26.87 40.67 22.35
CA SER A 435 -27.04 41.57 23.50
C SER A 435 -26.10 42.78 23.51
N GLY A 436 -24.96 42.70 22.82
CA GLY A 436 -23.92 43.74 22.84
C GLY A 436 -22.94 43.66 24.02
N GLU A 437 -23.08 42.68 24.91
CA GLU A 437 -22.19 42.48 26.07
C GLU A 437 -20.74 42.22 25.65
N ILE A 438 -19.79 42.90 26.30
CA ILE A 438 -18.36 42.79 25.98
C ILE A 438 -17.80 41.48 26.60
N PRO A 439 -17.23 40.56 25.81
CA PRO A 439 -16.69 39.30 26.31
C PRO A 439 -15.40 39.49 27.11
N ARG A 440 -15.08 38.54 28.00
CA ARG A 440 -13.86 38.55 28.83
C ARG A 440 -12.59 38.52 27.98
N LYS A 441 -11.47 39.07 28.48
CA LYS A 441 -10.23 39.05 27.70
C LYS A 441 -9.68 37.63 27.65
N ASN A 442 -9.24 37.20 26.47
CA ASN A 442 -8.69 35.87 26.24
C ASN A 442 -7.47 35.57 27.15
N ILE A 443 -6.72 36.59 27.59
CA ILE A 443 -5.55 36.41 28.47
C ILE A 443 -5.99 35.91 29.85
N GLU A 444 -6.93 36.61 30.48
CA GLU A 444 -7.49 36.31 31.80
C GLU A 444 -8.05 34.87 31.84
N VAL A 445 -8.92 34.54 30.89
CA VAL A 445 -9.58 33.22 30.79
C VAL A 445 -8.59 32.09 30.48
N MET A 446 -7.50 32.34 29.75
CA MET A 446 -6.48 31.30 29.50
C MET A 446 -5.55 31.08 30.71
N HIS A 447 -5.30 32.08 31.55
CA HIS A 447 -4.58 31.87 32.81
C HIS A 447 -5.40 31.01 33.79
N GLU A 448 -6.70 31.29 33.89
CA GLU A 448 -7.67 30.46 34.62
C GLU A 448 -7.61 29.00 34.12
N ALA A 449 -7.80 28.78 32.82
CA ALA A 449 -7.77 27.46 32.18
C ALA A 449 -6.45 26.69 32.41
N VAL A 450 -5.28 27.34 32.30
CA VAL A 450 -3.98 26.70 32.55
C VAL A 450 -3.79 26.32 34.01
N SER A 451 -4.37 27.06 34.96
CA SER A 451 -4.30 26.71 36.38
C SER A 451 -5.13 25.46 36.71
N GLU A 452 -6.32 25.34 36.13
CA GLU A 452 -7.19 24.18 36.31
C GLU A 452 -6.66 22.94 35.56
N ALA A 453 -6.23 23.11 34.30
CA ALA A 453 -5.66 22.04 33.48
C ALA A 453 -4.51 21.32 34.19
N LYS A 454 -3.54 22.06 34.76
CA LYS A 454 -2.42 21.48 35.51
C LYS A 454 -2.85 20.67 36.73
N LEU A 455 -3.94 21.08 37.40
CA LEU A 455 -4.48 20.34 38.53
C LEU A 455 -5.10 19.01 38.05
N GLN A 456 -5.85 19.04 36.94
CA GLN A 456 -6.46 17.85 36.34
C GLN A 456 -5.43 16.89 35.70
N GLU A 457 -4.41 17.42 35.02
CA GLU A 457 -3.27 16.63 34.49
C GLU A 457 -2.57 15.88 35.64
N HIS A 458 -2.37 16.54 36.78
CA HIS A 458 -1.73 15.91 37.95
C HIS A 458 -2.62 14.86 38.64
N THR A 459 -3.94 15.02 38.66
CA THR A 459 -4.85 13.96 39.16
C THR A 459 -4.96 12.79 38.18
N ALA A 460 -5.01 13.05 36.86
CA ALA A 460 -4.97 12.03 35.81
C ALA A 460 -3.67 11.21 35.87
N LEU A 461 -2.50 11.87 35.99
CA LEU A 461 -1.20 11.20 36.16
C LEU A 461 -1.15 10.34 37.44
N LYS A 462 -1.77 10.80 38.55
CA LYS A 462 -1.90 9.99 39.77
C LYS A 462 -2.82 8.78 39.56
N HIS A 463 -3.91 8.93 38.83
CA HIS A 463 -4.84 7.85 38.52
C HIS A 463 -4.19 6.79 37.63
N LEU A 464 -3.54 7.21 36.54
CA LEU A 464 -2.81 6.33 35.63
C LEU A 464 -1.68 5.58 36.37
N LYS A 465 -0.90 6.26 37.22
CA LYS A 465 0.11 5.62 38.08
C LYS A 465 -0.49 4.68 39.14
N LYS A 466 -1.76 4.82 39.50
CA LYS A 466 -2.49 3.88 40.37
C LYS A 466 -3.00 2.66 39.58
N GLN A 467 -3.54 2.87 38.37
CA GLN A 467 -3.98 1.80 37.46
C GLN A 467 -2.81 0.90 37.06
N LEU A 468 -1.71 1.46 36.56
CA LEU A 468 -0.50 0.70 36.20
C LEU A 468 0.09 -0.09 37.39
N LYS A 469 -0.06 0.41 38.63
CA LYS A 469 0.33 -0.33 39.84
C LYS A 469 -0.68 -1.42 40.23
N ALA A 470 -1.96 -1.26 39.92
CA ALA A 470 -2.97 -2.28 40.12
C ALA A 470 -2.84 -3.40 39.08
N GLU A 471 -2.65 -3.07 37.81
CA GLU A 471 -2.38 -4.02 36.71
C GLU A 471 -1.13 -4.85 36.96
N LYS A 472 -0.01 -4.23 37.36
CA LYS A 472 1.21 -4.96 37.73
C LYS A 472 1.01 -5.88 38.94
N LYS A 473 0.15 -5.52 39.90
CA LYS A 473 -0.26 -6.41 41.00
C LYS A 473 -1.17 -7.54 40.54
N ALA A 474 -2.11 -7.27 39.63
CA ALA A 474 -3.03 -8.28 39.09
C ALA A 474 -2.27 -9.33 38.27
N LYS A 475 -1.37 -8.92 37.36
CA LYS A 475 -0.50 -9.84 36.60
C LYS A 475 0.37 -10.69 37.55
N ALA A 476 0.97 -10.09 38.58
CA ALA A 476 1.76 -10.83 39.57
C ALA A 476 0.93 -11.84 40.38
N ALA A 477 -0.32 -11.51 40.74
CA ALA A 477 -1.22 -12.42 41.46
C ALA A 477 -1.70 -13.58 40.58
N ILE A 478 -1.99 -13.33 39.30
CA ILE A 478 -2.36 -14.38 38.33
C ILE A 478 -1.21 -15.38 38.19
N ILE A 479 0.02 -14.90 38.00
CA ILE A 479 1.21 -15.76 37.83
C ILE A 479 1.45 -16.62 39.07
N ALA A 480 1.35 -16.05 40.28
CA ALA A 480 1.44 -16.83 41.52
C ALA A 480 0.36 -17.94 41.61
N SER A 481 -0.88 -17.67 41.18
CA SER A 481 -1.95 -18.68 41.17
C SER A 481 -1.72 -19.81 40.15
N CYS A 482 -1.05 -19.52 39.03
CA CYS A 482 -0.60 -20.55 38.09
C CYS A 482 0.52 -21.42 38.70
N GLU A 483 1.46 -20.83 39.44
CA GLU A 483 2.54 -21.57 40.12
C GLU A 483 2.01 -22.50 41.23
N GLU A 484 1.04 -22.06 42.04
CA GLU A 484 0.38 -22.92 43.03
C GLU A 484 -0.40 -24.07 42.36
N SER A 485 -1.06 -23.81 41.23
CA SER A 485 -1.79 -24.83 40.46
C SER A 485 -0.86 -25.92 39.93
N PHE A 486 0.34 -25.54 39.46
CA PHE A 486 1.31 -26.47 38.87
C PHE A 486 1.93 -27.45 39.88
N ASN A 487 1.97 -27.10 41.17
CA ASN A 487 2.57 -27.93 42.22
C ASN A 487 1.65 -29.02 42.78
N ASN A 488 0.32 -28.93 42.57
CA ASN A 488 -0.65 -29.85 43.20
C ASN A 488 -0.99 -31.12 42.39
N GLY A 489 -0.34 -31.34 41.24
CA GLY A 489 -0.05 -32.70 40.76
C GLY A 489 -1.22 -33.54 40.22
N THR A 490 -2.13 -33.00 39.42
CA THR A 490 -3.02 -33.80 38.55
C THR A 490 -2.61 -33.71 37.09
N GLN A 491 -2.23 -34.83 36.48
CA GLN A 491 -2.00 -34.92 35.04
C GLN A 491 -3.33 -35.09 34.29
N ASP A 492 -3.71 -34.10 33.49
CA ASP A 492 -4.24 -34.36 32.15
C ASP A 492 -4.10 -33.12 31.26
N SER A 493 -4.26 -33.29 29.94
CA SER A 493 -3.75 -32.34 28.94
C SER A 493 -4.57 -31.05 28.76
N ILE A 494 -3.89 -29.91 28.78
CA ILE A 494 -4.10 -28.76 27.88
C ILE A 494 -2.73 -28.15 27.56
N SER A 495 -2.47 -27.88 26.29
CA SER A 495 -1.36 -27.06 25.80
C SER A 495 -1.80 -25.60 25.68
N MET A 496 -0.83 -24.65 25.66
CA MET A 496 -1.00 -23.19 25.44
C MET A 496 -1.19 -22.37 26.75
N GLU A 497 -0.50 -21.22 27.00
CA GLU A 497 0.52 -20.54 26.15
C GLU A 497 1.38 -19.38 26.79
N ASN A 498 2.09 -18.54 25.97
CA ASN A 498 3.40 -17.87 26.22
C ASN A 498 3.59 -16.44 25.59
N ASP A 499 4.28 -15.40 26.14
CA ASP A 499 5.02 -15.16 27.40
C ASP A 499 4.90 -13.67 27.91
N PHE A 500 4.53 -13.39 29.20
CA PHE A 500 4.30 -12.01 29.70
C PHE A 500 5.01 -11.50 31.00
N LEU A 501 6.28 -11.87 31.27
CA LEU A 501 7.20 -11.09 32.15
C LEU A 501 8.65 -11.14 31.60
N GLU A 502 9.48 -10.08 31.60
CA GLU A 502 9.52 -8.87 32.43
C GLU A 502 9.69 -7.57 31.60
N ASP A 503 8.91 -6.52 31.90
CA ASP A 503 9.26 -5.13 31.50
C ASP A 503 9.42 -4.25 32.75
N ALA A 504 10.67 -4.24 33.25
CA ALA A 504 11.06 -3.66 34.54
C ALA A 504 12.50 -3.11 34.52
N ASN A 505 12.78 -2.17 33.62
CA ASN A 505 13.83 -1.16 33.79
C ASN A 505 13.55 0.04 32.88
N PHE A 506 12.94 1.09 33.44
CA PHE A 506 13.02 2.45 32.91
C PHE A 506 13.36 3.37 34.08
N GLU A 507 14.27 4.32 33.87
CA GLU A 507 14.93 5.03 34.95
C GLU A 507 14.01 6.03 35.66
N GLN A 508 14.35 6.31 36.92
CA GLN A 508 13.78 7.42 37.68
C GLN A 508 14.31 8.76 37.12
N ILE A 509 13.44 9.54 36.48
CA ILE A 509 13.68 10.98 36.32
C ILE A 509 13.33 11.66 37.66
N ASP A 510 14.21 11.50 38.64
CA ASP A 510 14.12 12.21 39.92
C ASP A 510 14.96 13.49 39.89
N VAL A 511 14.32 14.61 40.22
CA VAL A 511 15.00 15.88 40.45
C VAL A 511 15.54 15.88 41.88
N SER A 512 16.88 15.82 42.00
CA SER A 512 17.72 15.94 43.22
C SER A 512 17.81 14.73 44.19
N GLY A 513 19.05 14.39 44.61
CA GLY A 513 19.31 13.74 45.92
C GLY A 513 19.99 12.34 45.96
N GLU A 514 21.32 12.31 46.05
CA GLU A 514 22.17 11.35 46.80
C GLU A 514 21.98 9.80 46.77
N THR A 515 22.79 9.13 45.92
CA THR A 515 23.64 7.94 46.21
C THR A 515 23.13 6.59 46.81
N LYS A 516 23.50 5.49 46.09
CA LYS A 516 23.99 4.12 46.54
C LYS A 516 23.12 2.84 46.32
N LYS A 517 23.58 2.05 45.32
CA LYS A 517 23.82 0.58 45.29
C LYS A 517 22.65 -0.45 45.27
N LYS A 518 22.56 -1.16 44.12
CA LYS A 518 22.40 -2.64 43.87
C LYS A 518 21.37 -3.42 44.73
N LYS A 519 20.46 -4.24 44.13
CA LYS A 519 20.81 -5.52 43.42
C LYS A 519 19.71 -6.01 42.44
N LYS A 520 19.96 -7.14 41.76
CA LYS A 520 19.36 -7.64 40.50
C LYS A 520 18.68 -9.02 40.65
N LYS A 521 17.65 -9.32 39.84
CA LYS A 521 17.02 -10.63 39.43
C LYS A 521 15.51 -10.76 39.75
N SER A 522 14.67 -11.49 38.98
CA SER A 522 14.76 -11.95 37.55
C SER A 522 13.51 -12.74 37.09
N ARG A 523 13.24 -12.69 35.76
CA ARG A 523 12.70 -13.69 34.79
C ARG A 523 11.81 -14.86 35.32
N ASN A 524 10.73 -15.29 34.67
CA ASN A 524 10.14 -15.03 33.32
C ASN A 524 8.70 -15.64 33.28
N SER A 525 7.98 -15.58 32.14
CA SER A 525 7.00 -16.60 31.68
C SER A 525 5.65 -16.81 32.42
N MET A 526 4.45 -16.89 31.80
CA MET A 526 4.09 -16.94 30.36
C MET A 526 2.72 -16.23 29.96
N GLU A 527 1.95 -16.59 28.90
CA GLU A 527 0.81 -15.75 28.34
C GLU A 527 -0.41 -16.43 27.62
N SER A 528 -0.35 -16.71 26.30
CA SER A 528 -1.42 -16.48 25.26
C SER A 528 -2.57 -17.51 25.13
N MET A 529 -3.52 -17.24 24.22
CA MET A 529 -3.96 -18.17 23.15
C MET A 529 -4.60 -17.41 21.97
N GLU A 530 -4.75 -18.09 20.83
CA GLU A 530 -5.57 -17.74 19.63
C GLU A 530 -4.97 -16.76 18.60
N ILE A 531 -4.20 -17.34 17.66
CA ILE A 531 -4.26 -16.97 16.24
C ILE A 531 -5.03 -18.07 15.51
N ASP A 532 -6.27 -17.82 15.08
CA ASP A 532 -6.90 -18.65 14.05
C ASP A 532 -7.88 -17.87 13.15
N GLU A 533 -7.37 -16.84 12.44
CA GLU A 533 -8.02 -16.38 11.21
C GLU A 533 -7.02 -15.71 10.22
N MET A 534 -6.24 -16.52 9.49
CA MET A 534 -5.42 -15.99 8.37
C MET A 534 -5.44 -16.87 7.11
N LYS A 535 -6.64 -17.13 6.60
CA LYS A 535 -6.88 -17.69 5.26
C LYS A 535 -7.84 -16.85 4.41
N ASN A 536 -7.53 -15.56 4.22
CA ASN A 536 -7.94 -14.82 3.02
C ASN A 536 -6.94 -13.68 2.75
N GLY A 537 -6.38 -13.66 1.53
CA GLY A 537 -5.37 -12.67 1.15
C GLY A 537 -5.99 -11.34 0.71
N ILE A 538 -5.81 -10.27 1.49
CA ILE A 538 -6.20 -8.91 1.12
C ILE A 538 -5.12 -8.31 0.21
N PRO A 539 -5.43 -7.90 -1.03
CA PRO A 539 -4.43 -7.32 -1.94
C PRO A 539 -4.05 -5.90 -1.52
N PHE A 540 -2.73 -5.66 -1.38
CA PHE A 540 -2.17 -4.36 -1.03
C PHE A 540 -2.19 -3.42 -2.26
N HIS A 541 -2.97 -2.34 -2.20
CA HIS A 541 -3.05 -1.35 -3.28
C HIS A 541 -1.94 -0.30 -3.17
N THR A 542 -1.09 -0.18 -4.19
CA THR A 542 -0.18 0.96 -4.39
C THR A 542 -0.79 1.98 -5.37
N GLU A 543 -0.59 3.27 -5.14
CA GLU A 543 -1.33 4.32 -5.86
C GLU A 543 -0.96 4.41 -7.35
N ASP A 544 0.25 3.98 -7.75
CA ASP A 544 0.67 3.92 -9.17
C ASP A 544 -0.18 2.96 -10.02
N ASP A 545 -0.78 1.93 -9.39
CA ASP A 545 -1.69 1.00 -10.08
C ASP A 545 -3.01 1.67 -10.49
N ALA A 546 -3.31 2.88 -9.99
CA ALA A 546 -4.59 3.55 -10.26
C ALA A 546 -4.79 3.90 -11.74
N ILE A 547 -3.77 4.42 -12.44
CA ILE A 547 -3.92 4.87 -13.83
C ILE A 547 -4.06 3.67 -14.79
N THR A 548 -3.22 2.65 -14.61
CA THR A 548 -3.25 1.42 -15.42
C THR A 548 -4.51 0.61 -15.15
N THR A 549 -4.91 0.44 -13.88
CA THR A 549 -6.16 -0.27 -13.57
C THR A 549 -7.41 0.54 -13.91
N PHE A 550 -7.38 1.88 -13.89
CA PHE A 550 -8.49 2.71 -14.38
C PHE A 550 -8.66 2.62 -15.89
N LEU A 551 -7.57 2.64 -16.67
CA LEU A 551 -7.62 2.46 -18.13
C LEU A 551 -8.02 1.03 -18.52
N LEU A 552 -7.48 0.01 -17.84
CA LEU A 552 -7.85 -1.39 -18.07
C LEU A 552 -9.29 -1.66 -17.62
N LYS A 553 -9.76 -1.07 -16.51
CA LYS A 553 -11.17 -1.08 -16.13
C LYS A 553 -12.03 -0.31 -17.13
N MET A 554 -11.60 0.82 -17.70
CA MET A 554 -12.38 1.50 -18.74
C MET A 554 -12.56 0.62 -19.99
N ALA A 555 -11.53 -0.15 -20.38
CA ALA A 555 -11.65 -1.14 -21.45
C ALA A 555 -12.57 -2.32 -21.07
N LEU A 556 -12.51 -2.80 -19.82
CA LEU A 556 -13.31 -3.94 -19.32
C LEU A 556 -14.71 -3.55 -18.77
N LEU A 557 -15.00 -2.25 -18.61
CA LEU A 557 -16.31 -1.71 -18.22
C LEU A 557 -17.32 -1.74 -19.37
N LEU A 558 -16.88 -2.05 -20.59
CA LEU A 558 -17.73 -2.48 -21.69
C LEU A 558 -18.29 -3.88 -21.43
N ARG A 559 -19.29 -3.92 -20.53
CA ARG A 559 -20.29 -4.97 -20.29
C ARG A 559 -19.82 -6.30 -19.66
N PRO A 560 -20.18 -6.57 -18.38
CA PRO A 560 -20.16 -7.93 -17.82
C PRO A 560 -21.23 -8.87 -18.41
N SER A 561 -22.12 -8.40 -19.31
CA SER A 561 -23.18 -9.23 -19.91
C SER A 561 -22.69 -10.37 -20.81
N HIS A 562 -21.38 -10.41 -21.11
CA HIS A 562 -20.74 -11.46 -21.91
C HIS A 562 -20.80 -12.86 -21.29
N LEU A 563 -21.13 -12.98 -20.00
CA LEU A 563 -21.14 -14.26 -19.27
C LEU A 563 -22.45 -15.05 -19.38
N ASN A 564 -23.49 -14.54 -20.06
CA ASN A 564 -24.76 -15.27 -20.20
C ASN A 564 -25.38 -15.24 -21.62
N SER A 565 -24.65 -14.78 -22.64
CA SER A 565 -25.14 -14.77 -24.03
C SER A 565 -24.80 -16.05 -24.81
N SER A 566 -25.51 -16.26 -25.93
CA SER A 566 -25.27 -17.36 -26.87
C SER A 566 -23.96 -17.20 -27.66
N ASN A 567 -23.44 -18.29 -28.20
CA ASN A 567 -22.12 -18.30 -28.87
C ASN A 567 -22.03 -17.31 -30.05
N TRP A 568 -23.10 -17.19 -30.85
CA TRP A 568 -23.18 -16.21 -31.93
C TRP A 568 -23.07 -14.76 -31.44
N VAL A 569 -23.73 -14.44 -30.32
CA VAL A 569 -23.65 -13.11 -29.70
C VAL A 569 -22.24 -12.85 -29.15
N CYS A 570 -21.58 -13.86 -28.57
CA CYS A 570 -20.18 -13.73 -28.14
C CYS A 570 -19.22 -13.47 -29.32
N ILE A 571 -19.42 -14.13 -30.46
CA ILE A 571 -18.61 -13.92 -31.67
C ILE A 571 -18.86 -12.52 -32.26
N LEU A 572 -20.11 -12.06 -32.30
CA LEU A 572 -20.46 -10.72 -32.79
C LEU A 572 -19.85 -9.61 -31.91
N TYR A 573 -19.86 -9.76 -30.58
CA TYR A 573 -19.18 -8.81 -29.70
C TYR A 573 -17.66 -8.86 -29.88
N ALA A 574 -17.03 -10.03 -30.04
CA ALA A 574 -15.59 -10.11 -30.31
C ALA A 574 -15.20 -9.41 -31.62
N ILE A 575 -16.01 -9.53 -32.68
CA ILE A 575 -15.83 -8.79 -33.94
C ILE A 575 -16.01 -7.28 -33.72
N PHE A 576 -17.02 -6.88 -32.94
CA PHE A 576 -17.27 -5.48 -32.59
C PHE A 576 -16.11 -4.86 -31.81
N ASP A 577 -15.58 -5.54 -30.78
CA ASP A 577 -14.48 -5.04 -29.95
C ASP A 577 -13.18 -4.89 -30.74
N ILE A 578 -12.88 -5.84 -31.63
CA ILE A 578 -11.74 -5.76 -32.55
C ILE A 578 -11.92 -4.60 -33.54
N GLY A 579 -13.12 -4.46 -34.12
CA GLY A 579 -13.46 -3.36 -35.03
C GLY A 579 -13.36 -1.99 -34.34
N PHE A 580 -13.91 -1.86 -33.14
CA PHE A 580 -13.86 -0.65 -32.32
C PHE A 580 -12.43 -0.31 -31.93
N SER A 581 -11.64 -1.27 -31.46
CA SER A 581 -10.22 -1.08 -31.15
C SER A 581 -9.41 -0.61 -32.37
N ALA A 582 -9.65 -1.19 -33.54
CA ALA A 582 -9.03 -0.77 -34.79
C ALA A 582 -9.48 0.65 -35.23
N THR A 583 -10.77 0.98 -35.11
CA THR A 583 -11.30 2.32 -35.43
C THR A 583 -10.75 3.39 -34.48
N VAL A 584 -10.74 3.14 -33.17
CA VAL A 584 -10.11 4.03 -32.18
C VAL A 584 -8.62 4.18 -32.46
N GLY A 585 -7.91 3.09 -32.78
CA GLY A 585 -6.50 3.14 -33.14
C GLY A 585 -6.21 3.99 -34.39
N TYR A 586 -7.06 3.87 -35.42
CA TYR A 586 -6.97 4.69 -36.64
C TYR A 586 -7.27 6.18 -36.37
N LEU A 587 -8.27 6.47 -35.53
CA LEU A 587 -8.61 7.83 -35.12
C LEU A 587 -7.49 8.46 -34.28
N CYS A 588 -6.93 7.74 -33.31
CA CYS A 588 -5.76 8.18 -32.54
C CYS A 588 -4.54 8.41 -33.45
N TYR A 589 -4.26 7.51 -34.39
CA TYR A 589 -3.20 7.69 -35.38
C TYR A 589 -3.41 8.96 -36.21
N LYS A 590 -4.62 9.23 -36.72
CA LYS A 590 -4.92 10.48 -37.43
C LYS A 590 -4.85 11.73 -36.55
N PHE A 591 -5.25 11.64 -35.29
CA PHE A 591 -5.25 12.75 -34.34
C PHE A 591 -3.81 13.17 -33.98
N PHE A 592 -2.94 12.23 -33.63
CA PHE A 592 -1.54 12.55 -33.27
C PHE A 592 -0.68 12.95 -34.48
N ASN A 593 -0.98 12.48 -35.69
CA ASN A 593 -0.32 12.92 -36.93
C ASN A 593 -0.82 14.31 -37.38
N GLY A 594 -0.36 15.35 -36.70
CA GLY A 594 -0.58 16.76 -37.09
C GLY A 594 -0.72 17.73 -35.92
N LEU A 595 -1.07 17.23 -34.72
CA LEU A 595 -1.33 18.07 -33.54
C LEU A 595 -0.07 18.51 -32.78
N ILE A 596 1.07 17.83 -32.95
CA ILE A 596 2.33 18.16 -32.28
C ILE A 596 3.32 18.65 -33.34
N PRO A 597 3.68 19.96 -33.36
CA PRO A 597 4.69 20.46 -34.29
C PRO A 597 6.05 19.81 -34.00
N THR A 598 6.78 19.46 -35.06
CA THR A 598 8.07 18.76 -34.94
C THR A 598 9.13 19.71 -34.38
N ARG A 599 9.88 19.29 -33.35
CA ARG A 599 10.95 20.12 -32.80
C ARG A 599 11.96 20.55 -33.89
N GLU A 600 12.31 21.82 -33.89
CA GLU A 600 13.32 22.41 -34.77
C GLU A 600 14.72 22.06 -34.25
N ARG A 601 15.63 21.70 -35.18
CA ARG A 601 17.06 21.51 -34.96
C ARG A 601 17.81 22.11 -36.15
N THR A 602 18.91 22.80 -35.88
CA THR A 602 19.87 23.18 -36.91
C THR A 602 20.76 22.00 -37.31
N PHE A 603 21.43 22.11 -38.45
CA PHE A 603 22.37 21.10 -38.96
C PHE A 603 23.56 21.76 -39.67
N TYR A 604 24.62 21.00 -39.91
CA TYR A 604 25.86 21.44 -40.58
C TYR A 604 26.07 20.62 -41.85
N CYS A 605 26.70 21.18 -42.88
CA CYS A 605 26.97 20.43 -44.13
C CYS A 605 28.01 19.30 -43.95
N GLU A 606 28.89 19.42 -42.95
CA GLU A 606 30.02 18.53 -42.71
C GLU A 606 29.65 17.26 -41.93
N ASP A 607 28.42 17.17 -41.41
CA ASP A 607 27.99 16.07 -40.56
C ASP A 607 27.81 14.76 -41.35
N ALA A 608 28.88 13.96 -41.33
CA ALA A 608 28.95 12.63 -41.95
C ALA A 608 27.93 11.61 -41.41
N SER A 609 27.21 11.92 -40.32
CA SER A 609 26.13 11.07 -39.84
C SER A 609 24.83 11.23 -40.65
N ILE A 610 24.61 12.39 -41.30
CA ILE A 610 23.38 12.75 -42.05
C ILE A 610 23.56 12.89 -43.57
N SER A 611 24.75 12.55 -44.09
CA SER A 611 25.13 12.67 -45.51
C SER A 611 24.96 11.39 -46.34
N LYS A 612 24.35 10.32 -45.80
CA LYS A 612 24.23 9.02 -46.49
C LYS A 612 23.27 9.09 -47.67
N PRO A 613 23.45 8.24 -48.71
CA PRO A 613 22.51 8.16 -49.82
C PRO A 613 21.11 7.73 -49.35
N PHE A 614 20.09 8.21 -50.06
CA PHE A 614 18.71 7.77 -49.86
C PHE A 614 18.51 6.40 -50.54
N MET A 615 18.16 5.39 -49.76
CA MET A 615 17.89 4.02 -50.22
C MET A 615 16.41 3.65 -50.03
N GLU A 616 15.89 2.78 -50.90
CA GLU A 616 14.55 2.23 -50.76
C GLU A 616 14.40 1.34 -49.52
N ASN A 617 13.17 1.13 -49.06
CA ASN A 617 12.89 0.35 -47.85
C ASN A 617 12.87 -1.15 -48.14
N THR A 618 13.85 -1.91 -47.65
CA THR A 618 13.82 -3.38 -47.72
C THR A 618 12.61 -3.97 -46.98
N VAL A 619 12.23 -3.40 -45.83
CA VAL A 619 10.98 -3.74 -45.13
C VAL A 619 9.97 -2.61 -45.26
N SER A 620 8.90 -2.83 -46.03
CA SER A 620 7.81 -1.87 -46.16
C SER A 620 6.91 -1.82 -44.91
N VAL A 621 6.27 -0.68 -44.66
CA VAL A 621 5.33 -0.51 -43.53
C VAL A 621 4.14 -1.48 -43.63
N LYS A 622 3.67 -1.77 -44.85
CA LYS A 622 2.59 -2.75 -45.09
C LYS A 622 3.03 -4.17 -44.68
N MET A 623 4.23 -4.60 -45.09
CA MET A 623 4.79 -5.90 -44.73
C MET A 623 4.99 -6.02 -43.21
N LEU A 624 5.55 -4.98 -42.58
CA LEU A 624 5.69 -4.92 -41.12
C LEU A 624 4.32 -5.08 -40.43
N LEU A 625 3.31 -4.31 -40.82
CA LEU A 625 1.99 -4.33 -40.17
C LEU A 625 1.33 -5.71 -40.30
N CYS A 626 1.35 -6.32 -41.49
CA CYS A 626 0.76 -7.64 -41.71
C CYS A 626 1.43 -8.73 -40.85
N VAL A 627 2.76 -8.70 -40.71
CA VAL A 627 3.50 -9.71 -39.94
C VAL A 627 3.48 -9.43 -38.43
N SER A 628 3.52 -8.16 -38.00
CA SER A 628 3.42 -7.78 -36.59
C SER A 628 2.02 -7.94 -36.01
N ILE A 629 0.94 -7.74 -36.78
CA ILE A 629 -0.43 -7.96 -36.28
C ILE A 629 -0.90 -9.39 -36.57
N GLY A 630 -0.75 -9.88 -37.80
CA GLY A 630 -1.33 -11.17 -38.21
C GLY A 630 -0.69 -12.38 -37.52
N LEU A 631 0.64 -12.47 -37.50
CA LEU A 631 1.33 -13.68 -37.04
C LEU A 631 1.12 -13.98 -35.53
N PRO A 632 1.24 -13.00 -34.59
CA PRO A 632 0.96 -13.27 -33.19
C PRO A 632 -0.49 -13.66 -32.93
N LEU A 633 -1.46 -13.04 -33.61
CA LEU A 633 -2.88 -13.36 -33.44
C LEU A 633 -3.22 -14.76 -33.98
N MET A 634 -2.65 -15.16 -35.12
CA MET A 634 -2.80 -16.52 -35.66
C MET A 634 -2.18 -17.58 -34.74
N LEU A 635 -1.01 -17.32 -34.13
CA LEU A 635 -0.41 -18.22 -33.14
C LEU A 635 -1.24 -18.30 -31.86
N CYS A 636 -1.75 -17.17 -31.34
CA CYS A 636 -2.62 -17.17 -30.15
C CYS A 636 -3.91 -17.98 -30.39
N LEU A 637 -4.53 -17.83 -31.57
CA LEU A 637 -5.70 -18.61 -31.98
C LEU A 637 -5.39 -20.11 -32.04
N LEU A 638 -4.29 -20.48 -32.70
CA LEU A 638 -3.85 -21.87 -32.80
C LEU A 638 -3.57 -22.49 -31.42
N HIS A 639 -2.99 -21.73 -30.48
CA HIS A 639 -2.74 -22.21 -29.12
C HIS A 639 -4.02 -22.47 -28.31
N GLU A 640 -5.02 -21.58 -28.33
CA GLU A 640 -6.29 -21.83 -27.63
C GLU A 640 -7.09 -22.98 -28.30
N LEU A 641 -7.00 -23.15 -29.62
CA LEU A 641 -7.57 -24.31 -30.34
C LEU A 641 -6.87 -25.64 -29.99
N VAL A 642 -5.54 -25.64 -29.82
CA VAL A 642 -4.78 -26.82 -29.38
C VAL A 642 -5.00 -27.14 -27.89
N ALA A 643 -5.26 -26.13 -27.05
CA ALA A 643 -5.70 -26.35 -25.68
C ALA A 643 -7.09 -27.03 -25.63
N PHE A 644 -8.02 -26.58 -26.49
CA PHE A 644 -9.34 -27.18 -26.63
C PHE A 644 -9.30 -28.64 -27.12
N SER A 645 -8.53 -28.97 -28.17
CA SER A 645 -8.44 -30.35 -28.68
C SER A 645 -7.65 -31.30 -27.76
N LYS A 646 -6.85 -30.79 -26.82
CA LYS A 646 -6.27 -31.60 -25.72
C LYS A 646 -7.29 -31.89 -24.61
N LEU A 647 -8.24 -30.99 -24.32
CA LEU A 647 -9.39 -31.27 -23.45
C LEU A 647 -10.35 -32.30 -24.07
N GLU A 648 -10.48 -32.31 -25.39
CA GLU A 648 -11.34 -33.24 -26.15
C GLU A 648 -10.96 -34.71 -26.00
N ASN A 649 -9.67 -35.03 -26.05
CA ASN A 649 -9.19 -36.41 -25.89
C ASN A 649 -9.35 -36.99 -24.46
N ALA A 650 -9.68 -36.16 -23.45
CA ALA A 650 -9.76 -36.62 -22.07
C ALA A 650 -11.05 -37.38 -21.70
N ASN A 651 -12.20 -37.03 -22.31
CA ASN A 651 -13.52 -37.55 -21.90
C ASN A 651 -14.50 -37.71 -23.07
N ARG A 652 -14.46 -38.86 -23.77
CA ARG A 652 -15.21 -39.08 -25.01
C ARG A 652 -16.75 -39.13 -24.89
N LEU A 653 -17.29 -39.43 -23.71
CA LEU A 653 -18.73 -39.70 -23.52
C LEU A 653 -19.61 -38.46 -23.28
N GLN A 654 -19.04 -37.33 -22.87
CA GLN A 654 -19.80 -36.16 -22.40
C GLN A 654 -19.96 -35.05 -23.48
N TRP A 655 -19.47 -35.32 -24.69
CA TRP A 655 -19.20 -34.31 -25.72
C TRP A 655 -20.42 -33.57 -26.28
N ARG A 656 -21.56 -34.24 -26.38
CA ARG A 656 -22.76 -33.72 -27.05
C ARG A 656 -23.44 -32.56 -26.29
N MET A 657 -23.07 -32.33 -25.03
CA MET A 657 -23.51 -31.19 -24.21
C MET A 657 -22.41 -30.13 -24.02
N ILE A 658 -21.13 -30.52 -24.01
CA ILE A 658 -20.00 -29.63 -23.65
C ILE A 658 -19.52 -28.75 -24.81
N SER A 659 -19.76 -29.16 -26.07
CA SER A 659 -19.27 -28.49 -27.28
C SER A 659 -19.56 -26.97 -27.33
N SER A 660 -20.76 -26.55 -26.89
CA SER A 660 -21.15 -25.13 -26.87
C SER A 660 -20.39 -24.31 -25.83
N GLU A 661 -20.24 -24.80 -24.60
CA GLU A 661 -19.53 -24.08 -23.54
C GLU A 661 -18.02 -24.00 -23.77
N GLY A 662 -17.40 -25.08 -24.25
CA GLY A 662 -15.96 -25.13 -24.46
C GLY A 662 -15.52 -24.11 -25.51
N LEU A 663 -16.25 -24.02 -26.62
CA LEU A 663 -16.05 -22.99 -27.64
C LEU A 663 -16.25 -21.57 -27.06
N ARG A 664 -17.26 -21.36 -26.20
CA ARG A 664 -17.50 -20.07 -25.54
C ARG A 664 -16.33 -19.65 -24.64
N LYS A 665 -15.73 -20.60 -23.90
CA LYS A 665 -14.54 -20.37 -23.06
C LYS A 665 -13.32 -19.99 -23.91
N VAL A 666 -13.09 -20.68 -25.03
CA VAL A 666 -12.04 -20.34 -26.02
C VAL A 666 -12.25 -18.92 -26.58
N CYS A 667 -13.46 -18.57 -27.03
CA CYS A 667 -13.74 -17.24 -27.57
C CYS A 667 -13.50 -16.11 -26.54
N ILE A 668 -13.89 -16.31 -25.27
CA ILE A 668 -13.68 -15.31 -24.20
C ILE A 668 -12.19 -15.13 -23.89
N ASN A 669 -11.41 -16.21 -23.81
CA ASN A 669 -9.95 -16.14 -23.63
C ASN A 669 -9.28 -15.42 -24.80
N PHE A 670 -9.56 -15.87 -26.03
CA PHE A 670 -8.99 -15.30 -27.24
C PHE A 670 -9.28 -13.79 -27.36
N THR A 671 -10.53 -13.38 -27.16
CA THR A 671 -10.92 -11.95 -27.22
C THR A 671 -10.15 -11.11 -26.18
N ARG A 672 -9.98 -11.62 -24.94
CA ARG A 672 -9.17 -10.94 -23.91
C ARG A 672 -7.70 -10.79 -24.32
N ILE A 673 -7.11 -11.80 -24.94
CA ILE A 673 -5.72 -11.77 -25.44
C ILE A 673 -5.59 -10.76 -26.60
N VAL A 674 -6.52 -10.78 -27.56
CA VAL A 674 -6.56 -9.86 -28.70
C VAL A 674 -6.68 -8.41 -28.24
N VAL A 675 -7.57 -8.11 -27.29
CA VAL A 675 -7.76 -6.75 -26.75
C VAL A 675 -6.53 -6.28 -25.96
N LYS A 676 -5.92 -7.14 -25.12
CA LYS A 676 -4.62 -6.83 -24.47
C LYS A 676 -3.54 -6.47 -25.51
N TYR A 677 -3.48 -7.23 -26.62
CA TYR A 677 -2.49 -7.03 -27.68
C TYR A 677 -2.69 -5.73 -28.46
N LEU A 678 -3.91 -5.50 -28.98
CA LEU A 678 -4.21 -4.31 -29.78
C LEU A 678 -4.04 -3.02 -28.97
N PHE A 679 -4.38 -3.04 -27.66
CA PHE A 679 -4.18 -1.89 -26.78
C PHE A 679 -2.69 -1.55 -26.58
N GLY A 680 -1.84 -2.54 -26.28
CA GLY A 680 -0.40 -2.30 -26.13
C GLY A 680 0.30 -1.94 -27.45
N PHE A 681 -0.17 -2.47 -28.58
CA PHE A 681 0.30 -2.07 -29.92
C PHE A 681 -0.05 -0.61 -30.22
N LEU A 682 -1.28 -0.18 -29.89
CA LEU A 682 -1.70 1.22 -30.02
C LEU A 682 -0.89 2.15 -29.10
N LEU A 683 -0.65 1.76 -27.84
CA LEU A 683 0.19 2.52 -26.91
C LEU A 683 1.62 2.67 -27.46
N THR A 684 2.20 1.61 -28.03
CA THR A 684 3.51 1.65 -28.69
C THR A 684 3.53 2.63 -29.88
N ILE A 685 2.45 2.70 -30.67
CA ILE A 685 2.31 3.67 -31.77
C ILE A 685 2.23 5.10 -31.23
N VAL A 686 1.42 5.36 -30.21
CA VAL A 686 1.25 6.72 -29.64
C VAL A 686 2.58 7.22 -29.06
N LEU A 687 3.28 6.40 -28.28
CA LEU A 687 4.60 6.74 -27.72
C LEU A 687 5.65 6.99 -28.82
N MET A 688 5.62 6.20 -29.91
CA MET A 688 6.49 6.42 -31.07
C MET A 688 6.21 7.75 -31.78
N LEU A 689 4.93 8.12 -31.98
CA LEU A 689 4.55 9.39 -32.61
C LEU A 689 4.96 10.59 -31.74
N VAL A 690 4.65 10.55 -30.45
CA VAL A 690 5.05 11.60 -29.49
C VAL A 690 6.58 11.73 -29.44
N GLY A 691 7.32 10.62 -29.33
CA GLY A 691 8.78 10.62 -29.34
C GLY A 691 9.36 11.24 -30.62
N LYS A 692 8.84 10.85 -31.79
CA LYS A 692 9.29 11.37 -33.08
C LYS A 692 9.11 12.89 -33.22
N SER A 693 8.02 13.46 -32.71
CA SER A 693 7.81 14.91 -32.73
C SER A 693 8.61 15.65 -31.66
N TRP A 694 8.77 15.05 -30.47
CA TRP A 694 9.48 15.63 -29.32
C TRP A 694 11.00 15.71 -29.52
N PHE A 695 11.61 14.63 -30.02
CA PHE A 695 13.05 14.55 -30.20
C PHE A 695 13.54 15.20 -31.49
N GLY A 696 12.79 15.07 -32.61
CA GLY A 696 13.11 15.73 -33.89
C GLY A 696 14.51 15.39 -34.44
N VAL A 697 14.97 14.15 -34.30
CA VAL A 697 16.30 13.71 -34.74
C VAL A 697 16.30 13.46 -36.26
N LEU A 698 17.27 14.06 -36.95
CA LEU A 698 17.48 13.92 -38.39
C LEU A 698 17.93 12.50 -38.77
N ARG A 699 17.43 12.00 -39.91
CA ARG A 699 17.81 10.68 -40.44
C ARG A 699 19.21 10.69 -41.08
N PRO A 700 19.86 9.51 -41.21
CA PRO A 700 21.15 9.40 -41.86
C PRO A 700 21.20 9.89 -43.32
N HIS A 701 20.05 9.95 -44.01
CA HIS A 701 19.90 10.42 -45.39
C HIS A 701 19.32 11.84 -45.51
N PHE A 702 19.32 12.65 -44.44
CA PHE A 702 18.63 13.94 -44.41
C PHE A 702 19.17 14.92 -45.47
N LEU A 703 20.49 15.02 -45.67
CA LEU A 703 21.07 15.96 -46.65
C LEU A 703 20.70 15.61 -48.09
N ALA A 704 20.59 14.32 -48.42
CA ALA A 704 20.14 13.85 -49.74
C ALA A 704 18.67 14.23 -50.07
N VAL A 705 17.84 14.41 -49.04
CA VAL A 705 16.44 14.86 -49.16
C VAL A 705 16.33 16.39 -49.13
N CYS A 706 17.08 17.08 -48.26
CA CYS A 706 17.04 18.54 -48.12
C CYS A 706 17.59 19.29 -49.33
N LYS A 707 18.72 18.83 -49.90
CA LYS A 707 19.46 19.50 -50.98
C LYS A 707 19.67 21.01 -50.71
N PRO A 708 20.63 21.38 -49.84
CA PRO A 708 20.82 22.78 -49.46
C PRO A 708 21.19 23.65 -50.67
N GLY A 709 20.57 24.83 -50.77
CA GLY A 709 20.74 25.77 -51.89
C GLY A 709 21.94 26.71 -51.72
N ILE A 710 23.10 26.18 -51.31
CA ILE A 710 24.28 26.96 -50.89
C ILE A 710 25.54 26.31 -51.48
N ASP A 711 26.50 27.11 -51.94
CA ASP A 711 27.83 26.61 -52.35
C ASP A 711 28.50 25.86 -51.18
N TRP A 712 28.90 24.60 -51.40
CA TRP A 712 29.48 23.76 -50.35
C TRP A 712 30.71 24.40 -49.68
N HIS A 713 31.51 25.15 -50.44
CA HIS A 713 32.67 25.92 -49.95
C HIS A 713 32.35 27.11 -49.03
N ARG A 714 31.06 27.41 -48.76
CA ARG A 714 30.63 28.47 -47.82
C ARG A 714 29.87 27.94 -46.60
N CYS A 715 29.83 26.62 -46.40
CA CYS A 715 29.04 26.00 -45.33
C CYS A 715 29.87 25.59 -44.08
N GLU A 716 31.18 25.79 -44.09
CA GLU A 716 32.09 25.48 -42.97
C GLU A 716 31.63 26.20 -41.69
N GLY A 717 31.38 25.45 -40.60
CA GLY A 717 30.97 26.00 -39.31
C GLY A 717 29.58 26.67 -39.22
N VAL A 718 28.82 26.80 -40.32
CA VAL A 718 27.52 27.51 -40.31
C VAL A 718 26.36 26.57 -39.97
N ALA A 719 25.59 26.92 -38.93
CA ALA A 719 24.39 26.19 -38.52
C ALA A 719 23.20 26.55 -39.43
N LEU A 720 22.80 25.63 -40.32
CA LEU A 720 21.70 25.80 -41.26
C LEU A 720 20.32 25.49 -40.66
N SER A 721 19.28 26.06 -41.28
CA SER A 721 17.87 25.90 -40.92
C SER A 721 17.06 25.23 -42.04
N LEU A 722 15.77 24.95 -41.79
CA LEU A 722 14.86 24.39 -42.79
C LEU A 722 14.71 25.28 -44.04
N GLN A 723 14.85 26.60 -43.89
CA GLN A 723 14.69 27.58 -44.98
C GLN A 723 15.79 27.48 -46.06
N ASN A 724 16.86 26.73 -45.79
CA ASN A 724 18.01 26.59 -46.68
C ASN A 724 17.91 25.36 -47.62
N CYS A 725 16.90 24.50 -47.45
CA CYS A 725 16.62 23.34 -48.32
C CYS A 725 15.91 23.77 -49.62
N THR A 726 16.28 23.19 -50.77
CA THR A 726 15.63 23.46 -52.07
C THR A 726 14.44 22.53 -52.39
N GLN A 727 14.27 21.47 -51.62
CA GLN A 727 13.26 20.44 -51.86
C GLN A 727 11.82 20.95 -51.63
N THR A 728 10.97 20.81 -52.65
CA THR A 728 9.57 21.27 -52.62
C THR A 728 8.60 20.31 -51.91
N ASP A 729 8.94 19.02 -51.79
CA ASP A 729 8.13 18.05 -51.05
C ASP A 729 8.34 18.17 -49.53
N MET A 730 7.44 18.93 -48.90
CA MET A 730 7.36 19.08 -47.46
C MET A 730 7.10 17.76 -46.71
N HIS A 731 6.43 16.77 -47.31
CA HIS A 731 6.18 15.47 -46.65
C HIS A 731 7.45 14.62 -46.59
N ALA A 732 8.24 14.57 -47.66
CA ALA A 732 9.57 13.95 -47.63
C ALA A 732 10.50 14.66 -46.62
N LEU A 733 10.51 15.99 -46.62
CA LEU A 733 11.38 16.79 -45.76
C LEU A 733 11.02 16.65 -44.26
N LEU A 734 9.73 16.65 -43.92
CA LEU A 734 9.27 16.36 -42.55
C LEU A 734 9.55 14.89 -42.15
N SER A 735 9.37 13.94 -43.06
CA SER A 735 9.71 12.53 -42.80
C SER A 735 11.19 12.38 -42.45
N ALA A 736 12.09 13.04 -43.17
CA ALA A 736 13.54 12.99 -42.92
C ALA A 736 13.97 13.58 -41.55
N ARG A 737 13.09 14.34 -40.87
CA ARG A 737 13.29 14.87 -39.50
C ARG A 737 12.79 13.94 -38.38
N HIS A 738 12.31 12.75 -38.72
CA HIS A 738 11.76 11.76 -37.78
C HIS A 738 12.56 10.45 -37.78
N SER A 739 13.74 10.46 -37.15
CA SER A 739 14.57 9.27 -36.92
C SER A 739 14.29 8.60 -35.55
N PHE A 740 14.48 9.30 -34.44
CA PHE A 740 14.34 8.72 -33.10
C PHE A 740 12.89 8.81 -32.56
N PRO A 741 12.31 7.76 -31.94
CA PRO A 741 12.76 6.37 -31.93
C PRO A 741 12.32 5.59 -33.20
N SER A 742 13.00 4.49 -33.52
CA SER A 742 12.67 3.68 -34.70
C SER A 742 11.38 2.89 -34.51
N GLY A 743 10.36 3.27 -35.28
CA GLY A 743 9.01 2.67 -35.21
C GLY A 743 8.91 1.24 -35.74
N HIS A 744 9.79 0.83 -36.65
CA HIS A 744 9.84 -0.56 -37.11
C HIS A 744 10.40 -1.48 -36.02
N ALA A 745 11.47 -1.04 -35.34
CA ALA A 745 12.08 -1.79 -34.24
C ALA A 745 11.11 -1.92 -33.05
N SER A 746 10.46 -0.82 -32.63
CA SER A 746 9.53 -0.85 -31.50
C SER A 746 8.32 -1.76 -31.74
N ALA A 747 7.75 -1.75 -32.96
CA ALA A 747 6.61 -2.60 -33.29
C ALA A 747 6.97 -4.08 -33.37
N ALA A 748 8.11 -4.44 -33.97
CA ALA A 748 8.56 -5.83 -34.07
C ALA A 748 9.00 -6.41 -32.71
N ILE A 749 9.66 -5.60 -31.86
CA ILE A 749 10.10 -6.06 -30.54
C ILE A 749 8.92 -6.15 -29.57
N TYR A 750 7.95 -5.23 -29.62
CA TYR A 750 6.69 -5.39 -28.89
C TYR A 750 5.98 -6.70 -29.28
N SER A 751 5.87 -7.01 -30.58
CA SER A 751 5.16 -8.20 -31.04
C SER A 751 5.84 -9.52 -30.65
N VAL A 752 7.17 -9.61 -30.71
CA VAL A 752 7.93 -10.78 -30.23
C VAL A 752 7.87 -10.92 -28.71
N THR A 753 8.04 -9.82 -27.96
CA THR A 753 8.09 -9.87 -26.48
C THR A 753 6.71 -10.15 -25.87
N PHE A 754 5.64 -9.62 -26.45
CA PHE A 754 4.27 -10.00 -26.09
C PHE A 754 4.03 -11.51 -26.31
N LEU A 755 4.44 -12.06 -27.45
CA LEU A 755 4.29 -13.50 -27.74
C LEU A 755 5.10 -14.36 -26.76
N LEU A 756 6.32 -13.95 -26.41
CA LEU A 756 7.14 -14.61 -25.38
C LEU A 756 6.43 -14.64 -24.02
N PHE A 757 5.94 -13.51 -23.52
CA PHE A 757 5.22 -13.44 -22.24
C PHE A 757 3.90 -14.23 -22.28
N TYR A 758 3.19 -14.23 -23.41
CA TYR A 758 2.00 -15.06 -23.61
C TYR A 758 2.30 -16.57 -23.52
N LEU A 759 3.31 -17.05 -24.24
CA LEU A 759 3.72 -18.46 -24.21
C LEU A 759 4.22 -18.90 -22.82
N LEU A 760 4.87 -17.99 -22.09
CA LEU A 760 5.21 -18.20 -20.68
C LEU A 760 3.94 -18.32 -19.82
N SER A 761 2.94 -17.43 -19.99
CA SER A 761 1.66 -17.49 -19.24
C SER A 761 0.90 -18.83 -19.40
N LEU A 762 1.08 -19.52 -20.54
CA LEU A 762 0.49 -20.84 -20.79
C LEU A 762 1.23 -21.94 -20.01
N ARG A 763 2.55 -21.82 -19.85
CA ARG A 763 3.39 -22.77 -19.08
C ARG A 763 3.04 -22.74 -17.59
N ALA A 764 2.88 -21.54 -16.99
CA ALA A 764 2.51 -21.40 -15.58
C ALA A 764 1.15 -22.06 -15.26
N ARG A 765 0.19 -21.99 -16.19
CA ARG A 765 -1.14 -22.61 -16.06
C ARG A 765 -1.13 -24.15 -16.13
N LYS A 766 0.03 -24.82 -16.28
CA LYS A 766 0.21 -26.29 -16.46
C LYS A 766 -0.61 -26.93 -17.60
N SER A 767 -1.33 -26.14 -18.40
CA SER A 767 -2.36 -26.65 -19.33
C SER A 767 -1.80 -27.32 -20.58
N VAL A 768 -0.58 -26.97 -21.00
CA VAL A 768 0.05 -27.51 -22.21
C VAL A 768 1.57 -27.57 -22.02
N ASN A 769 2.18 -28.73 -22.23
CA ASN A 769 3.63 -28.80 -22.47
C ASN A 769 3.95 -28.14 -23.82
N LEU A 770 4.85 -27.16 -23.82
CA LEU A 770 5.33 -26.50 -25.04
C LEU A 770 5.94 -27.54 -25.99
N ASN A 771 5.35 -27.69 -27.17
CA ASN A 771 5.84 -28.59 -28.20
C ASN A 771 7.12 -28.00 -28.84
N ASN A 772 7.88 -28.82 -29.57
CA ASN A 772 9.04 -28.33 -30.34
C ASN A 772 8.64 -27.22 -31.33
N PHE A 773 7.43 -27.31 -31.88
CA PHE A 773 6.80 -26.29 -32.74
C PHE A 773 6.86 -24.88 -32.13
N ASP A 774 6.54 -24.75 -30.84
CA ASP A 774 6.37 -23.46 -30.15
C ASP A 774 7.73 -22.75 -29.95
N ARG A 775 8.79 -23.56 -29.73
CA ARG A 775 10.18 -23.08 -29.66
C ARG A 775 10.72 -22.70 -31.04
N ILE A 776 10.37 -23.44 -32.08
CA ILE A 776 10.76 -23.17 -33.47
C ILE A 776 10.07 -21.90 -33.98
N SER A 777 8.76 -21.76 -33.80
CA SER A 777 8.00 -20.59 -34.27
C SER A 777 8.44 -19.29 -33.61
N LEU A 778 8.67 -19.31 -32.28
CA LEU A 778 9.21 -18.16 -31.56
C LEU A 778 10.64 -17.80 -32.02
N SER A 779 11.49 -18.80 -32.29
CA SER A 779 12.86 -18.58 -32.77
C SER A 779 12.90 -17.96 -34.17
N LEU A 780 12.04 -18.44 -35.08
CA LEU A 780 11.88 -17.87 -36.43
C LEU A 780 11.33 -16.43 -36.36
N TYR A 781 10.42 -16.15 -35.43
CA TYR A 781 9.85 -14.81 -35.27
C TYR A 781 10.84 -13.81 -34.64
N ALA A 782 11.67 -14.26 -33.69
CA ALA A 782 12.80 -13.50 -33.17
C ALA A 782 13.84 -13.19 -34.28
N LEU A 783 14.16 -14.16 -35.14
CA LEU A 783 15.04 -13.96 -36.29
C LEU A 783 14.48 -12.93 -37.28
N TRP A 784 13.18 -12.98 -37.58
CA TRP A 784 12.52 -11.95 -38.39
C TRP A 784 12.62 -10.55 -37.74
N CYS A 785 12.45 -10.45 -36.43
CA CYS A 785 12.59 -9.19 -35.70
C CYS A 785 14.03 -8.64 -35.74
N VAL A 786 15.05 -9.51 -35.63
CA VAL A 786 16.45 -9.11 -35.83
C VAL A 786 16.68 -8.61 -37.26
N PHE A 787 16.16 -9.31 -38.27
CA PHE A 787 16.22 -8.86 -39.67
C PHE A 787 15.56 -7.48 -39.87
N VAL A 788 14.39 -7.23 -39.29
CA VAL A 788 13.75 -5.90 -39.29
C VAL A 788 14.66 -4.85 -38.66
N CYS A 789 15.26 -5.12 -37.49
CA CYS A 789 16.14 -4.17 -36.82
C CYS A 789 17.41 -3.86 -37.64
N VAL A 790 18.05 -4.87 -38.23
CA VAL A 790 19.22 -4.71 -39.11
C VAL A 790 18.86 -3.91 -40.37
N SER A 791 17.72 -4.21 -41.01
CA SER A 791 17.27 -3.51 -42.23
C SER A 791 17.20 -1.99 -42.04
N ARG A 792 16.80 -1.51 -40.86
CA ARG A 792 16.69 -0.07 -40.59
C ARG A 792 18.04 0.66 -40.53
N VAL A 793 19.12 -0.07 -40.24
CA VAL A 793 20.50 0.44 -40.24
C VAL A 793 21.13 0.30 -41.64
N THR A 794 20.93 -0.84 -42.33
CA THR A 794 21.48 -1.06 -43.68
C THR A 794 20.86 -0.12 -44.71
N ASP A 795 19.54 0.07 -44.67
CA ASP A 795 18.81 0.96 -45.58
C ASP A 795 19.13 2.45 -45.29
N CYS A 796 19.92 2.75 -44.25
CA CYS A 796 20.28 4.10 -43.80
C CYS A 796 19.04 4.96 -43.41
N TRP A 797 17.97 4.32 -42.92
CA TRP A 797 16.77 5.02 -42.43
C TRP A 797 16.86 5.47 -40.97
N HIS A 798 17.71 4.83 -40.16
CA HIS A 798 17.85 5.08 -38.73
C HIS A 798 19.29 4.91 -38.25
N HIS A 799 19.67 5.63 -37.19
CA HIS A 799 20.90 5.36 -36.44
C HIS A 799 20.73 4.14 -35.53
N VAL A 800 21.83 3.50 -35.12
CA VAL A 800 21.81 2.34 -34.21
C VAL A 800 21.15 2.70 -32.87
N THR A 801 21.38 3.92 -32.38
CA THR A 801 20.73 4.50 -31.20
C THR A 801 19.20 4.60 -31.32
N ASP A 802 18.69 4.90 -32.52
CA ASP A 802 17.24 5.01 -32.76
C ASP A 802 16.57 3.63 -32.77
N VAL A 803 17.28 2.63 -33.29
CA VAL A 803 16.87 1.22 -33.23
C VAL A 803 16.84 0.75 -31.78
N VAL A 804 17.93 0.93 -31.02
CA VAL A 804 18.00 0.55 -29.58
C VAL A 804 16.95 1.28 -28.74
N GLY A 805 16.70 2.57 -28.98
CA GLY A 805 15.63 3.32 -28.32
C GLY A 805 14.24 2.78 -28.65
N GLY A 806 14.01 2.40 -29.91
CA GLY A 806 12.79 1.69 -30.33
C GLY A 806 12.64 0.32 -29.64
N SER A 807 13.72 -0.46 -29.56
CA SER A 807 13.78 -1.75 -28.88
C SER A 807 13.39 -1.66 -27.41
N ALA A 808 14.01 -0.73 -26.67
CA ALA A 808 13.74 -0.51 -25.25
C ALA A 808 12.28 -0.09 -25.01
N MET A 809 11.75 0.81 -25.85
CA MET A 809 10.35 1.23 -25.78
C MET A 809 9.37 0.07 -26.05
N GLY A 810 9.63 -0.76 -27.07
CA GLY A 810 8.78 -1.92 -27.38
C GLY A 810 8.76 -2.96 -26.27
N PHE A 811 9.93 -3.27 -25.70
CA PHE A 811 10.04 -4.18 -24.54
C PHE A 811 9.35 -3.61 -23.30
N ALA A 812 9.56 -2.33 -22.99
CA ALA A 812 8.97 -1.68 -21.82
C ALA A 812 7.42 -1.68 -21.88
N VAL A 813 6.83 -1.39 -23.05
CA VAL A 813 5.36 -1.45 -23.23
C VAL A 813 4.84 -2.88 -23.11
N ALA A 814 5.53 -3.88 -23.67
CA ALA A 814 5.12 -5.29 -23.51
C ALA A 814 5.20 -5.75 -22.05
N TRP A 815 6.24 -5.34 -21.31
CA TRP A 815 6.41 -5.63 -19.88
C TRP A 815 5.32 -4.97 -19.02
N LEU A 816 5.01 -3.68 -19.26
CA LEU A 816 3.95 -2.94 -18.55
C LEU A 816 2.54 -3.52 -18.78
N ILE A 817 2.30 -4.19 -19.90
CA ILE A 817 1.01 -4.84 -20.21
C ILE A 817 0.87 -6.23 -19.57
N PHE A 818 1.98 -6.86 -19.12
CA PHE A 818 1.99 -8.22 -18.55
C PHE A 818 2.32 -8.30 -17.05
N ASN A 819 3.00 -7.31 -16.46
CA ASN A 819 3.24 -7.22 -15.01
C ASN A 819 2.08 -6.46 -14.33
N ARG A 820 1.61 -6.75 -13.10
CA ARG A 820 2.31 -7.23 -11.90
C ARG A 820 1.79 -8.56 -11.32
N TYR A 821 0.61 -9.02 -11.76
CA TYR A 821 -0.13 -10.13 -11.13
C TYR A 821 0.09 -11.50 -11.80
N GLU A 822 0.23 -11.57 -13.13
CA GLU A 822 0.43 -12.84 -13.87
C GLU A 822 1.89 -13.36 -13.79
N ILE A 823 2.82 -12.54 -13.27
CA ILE A 823 4.25 -12.83 -13.16
C ILE A 823 4.67 -13.16 -11.71
N SER A 824 3.89 -12.82 -10.68
CA SER A 824 4.16 -13.30 -9.30
C SER A 824 4.00 -14.82 -9.19
N THR A 825 3.04 -15.39 -9.93
CA THR A 825 2.86 -16.82 -10.19
C THR A 825 3.95 -17.47 -11.06
N PHE A 826 5.08 -16.77 -11.27
CA PHE A 826 6.24 -17.24 -12.04
C PHE A 826 7.54 -17.28 -11.23
N VAL A 827 7.54 -16.76 -9.99
CA VAL A 827 8.71 -16.68 -9.09
C VAL A 827 8.52 -17.52 -7.81
N ASN A 828 7.28 -17.96 -7.54
CA ASN A 828 6.91 -18.88 -6.47
C ASN A 828 6.63 -20.29 -7.01
#